data_AF-A0A7W7QI61-F1
#
_entry.id   AF-A0A7W7QI61-F1
#
_cell.length_a   1.000
_cell.length_b   1.000
_cell.length_c   1.000
_cell.angle_alpha   90.00
_cell.angle_beta   90.00
_cell.angle_gamma   90.00
#
_symmetry.space_group_name_H-M   'P 1'
#
loop_
_entity.id
_entity.type
_entity.pdbx_description
1 polymer ?
#
loop_
_entity_poly.entity_id
_entity_poly.type
_entity_poly.pdbx_seq_one_letter_code
_entity_poly.pdbx_strand_id
1 'polypeptide(L)'
;MVLVHAVGGGDLGLTDARTVPILSDTPEATGRDRRPLRKLFEGLPPVSMLALLGTTNQGGPLGLPFAHWATEIRARLTSEEGLCGVRLDPGAVHIVEVEAPRMEAASRGLTAWLARHRPEKILISYGSGAFALSAGALCAALETCVPTDLVHIDTPCGPYTLERPRDMAGHMESWLLRHRFWDALAETDPGNEELWRLLAARQAGDTHFAAQVRKSDMIAKGELKKFTELRPTMQAALFERLGRGEAADHGLLRAWFGDRLRKLFGDERKELPARVGEQIEQLITALGTRDDDQGHLSGRIRQTVRLIDERVDAACVRLLRDNALTRLYARASTHRAHLLPEPMEPGPLPPALLAAADQWERGDQGVGLVARTGRTGWPVLGSGDVLALLAVGLDRNDDPADGGKDAEDRQAVRAILAELRRRRERLPREGVPRLRLLASPETAQRAYGLAHWVSSVSPETDVRVIEDVFGDIERVREVIVIALRSEAAPTGRTGSGSPRDIDELLLVLNPGPPATNYGMIAASVEWSLTAACPLHVTELVRENAVPELRGGQPVLARLGADHVLARLTASAVHRLDLRTAVRLAGRGSSRLRELLPALEGLEKDLFGAAPSVWTDGERRAAARKRLGLVAAACGDYPGLAVYLAVSALQPALFSWSVWKDMRESRPALKELGRRANEALHGHALDRLDRRGRSGNGRDSRGDARTVLTQAIGELGGPSEKDDELIIRHKSLIAELALVYQESG
;
A
#
# COMPACT_ATOMS: atom_id res chain seq x y z
N MET A 1 24.37 11.51 20.27
CA MET A 1 24.52 11.32 18.80
C MET A 1 25.17 9.97 18.55
N VAL A 2 24.55 9.11 17.73
CA VAL A 2 25.06 7.77 17.43
C VAL A 2 25.72 7.74 16.06
N LEU A 3 26.91 7.16 15.93
CA LEU A 3 27.52 6.85 14.64
C LEU A 3 27.17 5.42 14.22
N VAL A 4 26.61 5.24 13.02
CA VAL A 4 26.35 3.97 12.39
C VAL A 4 27.38 3.77 11.28
N HIS A 5 28.14 2.69 11.36
CA HIS A 5 29.28 2.45 10.48
C HIS A 5 29.29 1.03 9.92
N ALA A 6 29.40 0.92 8.59
CA ALA A 6 29.55 -0.35 7.91
C ALA A 6 31.01 -0.80 7.93
N VAL A 7 31.29 -1.90 8.66
CA VAL A 7 32.65 -2.44 8.78
C VAL A 7 33.07 -3.01 7.43
N GLY A 8 34.21 -2.53 6.91
CA GLY A 8 34.75 -2.97 5.64
C GLY A 8 36.24 -3.30 5.68
N GLY A 9 36.77 -3.75 4.54
CA GLY A 9 38.20 -4.06 4.43
C GLY A 9 39.12 -2.86 4.67
N GLY A 10 38.65 -1.63 4.41
CA GLY A 10 39.40 -0.40 4.68
C GLY A 10 39.69 -0.17 6.16
N ASP A 11 38.77 -0.55 7.06
CA ASP A 11 38.97 -0.45 8.52
C ASP A 11 40.05 -1.42 9.01
N LEU A 12 40.13 -2.57 8.34
CA LEU A 12 41.08 -3.65 8.59
C LEU A 12 42.41 -3.43 7.87
N GLY A 13 42.52 -2.38 7.06
CA GLY A 13 43.73 -2.06 6.32
C GLY A 13 44.07 -2.95 5.16
N LEU A 14 43.05 -3.58 4.58
CA LEU A 14 43.23 -4.54 3.52
C LEU A 14 43.35 -3.83 2.18
N THR A 15 44.43 -4.11 1.48
CA THR A 15 44.64 -3.75 0.08
C THR A 15 44.34 -4.93 -0.87
N ASP A 16 44.31 -6.17 -0.35
CA ASP A 16 43.96 -7.42 -1.03
C ASP A 16 43.30 -8.40 -0.01
N ALA A 17 42.50 -9.35 -0.48
CA ALA A 17 41.87 -10.42 0.30
C ALA A 17 42.87 -11.37 0.99
N ARG A 18 44.15 -11.38 0.57
CA ARG A 18 45.22 -12.21 1.14
C ARG A 18 46.05 -11.53 2.23
N THR A 19 45.82 -10.24 2.50
CA THR A 19 46.58 -9.50 3.51
C THR A 19 46.06 -9.82 4.91
N VAL A 20 46.95 -9.98 5.90
CA VAL A 20 46.55 -10.10 7.31
C VAL A 20 45.94 -8.76 7.74
N PRO A 21 44.78 -8.73 8.41
CA PRO A 21 44.19 -7.50 8.95
C PRO A 21 45.13 -6.79 9.93
N ILE A 22 45.34 -5.49 9.71
CA ILE A 22 46.19 -4.64 10.53
C ILE A 22 45.40 -3.40 10.97
N LEU A 23 44.86 -3.45 12.19
CA LEU A 23 44.14 -2.33 12.80
C LEU A 23 45.11 -1.18 13.14
N SER A 24 44.61 0.06 13.01
CA SER A 24 45.37 1.33 12.86
C SER A 24 46.43 1.66 13.93
N ASP A 25 46.36 1.00 15.06
CA ASP A 25 47.12 1.16 16.29
C ASP A 25 48.33 0.23 16.39
N THR A 26 48.38 -0.84 15.58
CA THR A 26 49.54 -1.75 15.54
C THR A 26 50.78 -1.07 14.97
N PRO A 27 51.99 -1.24 15.56
CA PRO A 27 53.24 -0.58 15.13
C PRO A 27 53.55 -0.71 13.63
N GLU A 28 53.15 -1.83 13.04
CA GLU A 28 53.39 -2.21 11.64
C GLU A 28 52.36 -1.64 10.65
N ALA A 29 51.30 -0.96 11.14
CA ALA A 29 50.25 -0.42 10.28
C ALA A 29 50.78 0.71 9.38
N THR A 30 50.82 0.45 8.07
CA THR A 30 51.08 1.44 7.02
C THR A 30 49.76 2.05 6.51
N GLY A 31 49.78 3.33 6.11
CA GLY A 31 48.60 4.02 5.58
C GLY A 31 47.50 4.31 6.62
N ARG A 32 47.86 4.49 7.90
CA ARG A 32 46.92 4.71 9.02
C ARG A 32 45.98 5.89 8.80
N ASP A 33 46.45 6.94 8.14
CA ASP A 33 45.68 8.16 7.86
C ASP A 33 44.62 7.94 6.77
N ARG A 34 44.63 6.77 6.11
CA ARG A 34 43.61 6.36 5.14
C ARG A 34 42.45 5.57 5.77
N ARG A 35 42.51 5.25 7.08
CA ARG A 35 41.55 4.39 7.78
C ARG A 35 40.19 5.10 7.98
N PRO A 36 39.05 4.51 7.58
CA PRO A 36 37.75 5.17 7.65
C PRO A 36 37.33 5.60 9.06
N LEU A 37 37.37 4.70 10.05
CA LEU A 37 37.04 5.05 11.44
C LEU A 37 37.93 6.16 12.01
N ARG A 38 39.22 6.19 11.66
CA ARG A 38 40.13 7.25 12.11
C ARG A 38 39.71 8.62 11.57
N LYS A 39 39.45 8.71 10.26
CA LYS A 39 38.99 9.94 9.63
C LYS A 39 37.68 10.44 10.25
N LEU A 40 36.74 9.53 10.51
CA LEU A 40 35.48 9.86 11.16
C LEU A 40 35.70 10.42 12.57
N PHE A 41 36.54 9.79 13.40
CA PHE A 41 36.79 10.27 14.76
C PHE A 41 37.58 11.58 14.83
N GLU A 42 38.53 11.79 13.92
CA GLU A 42 39.29 13.04 13.85
C GLU A 42 38.44 14.21 13.33
N GLY A 43 37.46 13.93 12.47
CA GLY A 43 36.68 14.96 11.77
C GLY A 43 35.26 15.20 12.30
N LEU A 44 34.74 14.34 13.17
CA LEU A 44 33.43 14.50 13.82
C LEU A 44 33.57 15.01 15.26
N PRO A 45 32.56 15.73 15.79
CA PRO A 45 32.48 15.94 17.23
C PRO A 45 32.31 14.60 17.97
N PRO A 46 32.64 14.54 19.28
CA PRO A 46 32.57 13.30 20.05
C PRO A 46 31.21 12.58 19.91
N VAL A 47 31.27 11.30 19.52
CA VAL A 47 30.09 10.44 19.39
C VAL A 47 29.77 9.82 20.75
N SER A 48 28.49 9.81 21.13
CA SER A 48 28.06 9.22 22.41
C SER A 48 27.86 7.71 22.32
N MET A 49 27.77 7.17 21.10
CA MET A 49 27.56 5.75 20.84
C MET A 49 27.98 5.41 19.40
N LEU A 50 28.43 4.17 19.19
CA LEU A 50 28.84 3.61 17.91
C LEU A 50 28.09 2.29 17.66
N ALA A 51 27.42 2.18 16.53
CA ALA A 51 26.81 0.96 16.03
C ALA A 51 27.57 0.46 14.79
N LEU A 52 28.25 -0.68 14.94
CA LEU A 52 29.03 -1.34 13.90
C LEU A 52 28.17 -2.36 13.16
N LEU A 53 27.95 -2.16 11.87
CA LEU A 53 27.27 -3.13 11.00
C LEU A 53 28.31 -4.14 10.49
N GLY A 54 28.19 -5.40 10.92
CA GLY A 54 29.09 -6.49 10.53
C GLY A 54 28.32 -7.63 9.88
N THR A 55 28.76 -8.08 8.70
CA THR A 55 28.08 -9.19 8.03
C THR A 55 28.48 -10.55 8.59
N THR A 56 27.54 -11.51 8.65
CA THR A 56 27.77 -12.88 9.17
C THR A 56 28.06 -13.91 8.09
N ASN A 57 27.85 -13.58 6.82
CA ASN A 57 28.22 -14.44 5.70
C ASN A 57 29.73 -14.69 5.65
N GLN A 58 30.09 -15.92 5.28
CA GLN A 58 31.47 -16.32 5.01
C GLN A 58 32.02 -15.56 3.79
N GLY A 59 33.33 -15.28 3.79
CA GLY A 59 34.01 -14.60 2.67
C GLY A 59 34.69 -13.28 3.01
N GLY A 60 34.79 -12.92 4.29
CA GLY A 60 35.66 -11.85 4.72
C GLY A 60 37.14 -12.28 4.82
N PRO A 61 38.00 -11.40 5.34
CA PRO A 61 39.45 -11.63 5.45
C PRO A 61 39.75 -12.86 6.28
N LEU A 62 40.71 -13.68 5.84
CA LEU A 62 41.05 -14.98 6.45
C LEU A 62 39.85 -15.96 6.49
N GLY A 63 38.84 -15.75 5.64
CA GLY A 63 37.61 -16.53 5.65
C GLY A 63 36.62 -16.16 6.76
N LEU A 64 36.97 -15.23 7.65
CA LEU A 64 36.12 -14.84 8.78
C LEU A 64 35.09 -13.78 8.38
N PRO A 65 33.87 -13.81 8.95
CA PRO A 65 32.82 -12.82 8.68
C PRO A 65 33.18 -11.43 9.23
N PHE A 66 32.63 -10.36 8.63
CA PHE A 66 32.86 -8.99 9.11
C PHE A 66 32.27 -8.73 10.51
N ALA A 67 31.28 -9.50 10.95
CA ALA A 67 30.80 -9.48 12.34
C ALA A 67 31.88 -9.88 13.37
N HIS A 68 32.79 -10.79 12.99
CA HIS A 68 33.95 -11.14 13.82
C HIS A 68 34.87 -9.92 13.99
N TRP A 69 35.19 -9.26 12.88
CA TRP A 69 36.05 -8.08 12.90
C TRP A 69 35.40 -6.87 13.61
N ALA A 70 34.07 -6.72 13.53
CA ALA A 70 33.35 -5.74 14.33
C ALA A 70 33.51 -6.00 15.85
N THR A 71 33.58 -7.27 16.25
CA THR A 71 33.84 -7.66 17.64
C THR A 71 35.25 -7.28 18.08
N GLU A 72 36.25 -7.49 17.22
CA GLU A 72 37.62 -7.07 17.51
C GLU A 72 37.75 -5.54 17.60
N ILE A 73 37.15 -4.80 16.65
CA ILE A 73 37.11 -3.33 16.68
C ILE A 73 36.46 -2.84 17.98
N ARG A 74 35.33 -3.44 18.38
CA ARG A 74 34.68 -3.14 19.65
C ARG A 74 35.61 -3.37 20.83
N ALA A 75 36.27 -4.53 20.92
CA ALA A 75 37.17 -4.86 22.02
C ALA A 75 38.26 -3.81 22.21
N ARG A 76 38.87 -3.34 21.10
CA ARG A 76 39.90 -2.29 21.12
C ARG A 76 39.36 -0.91 21.49
N LEU A 77 38.22 -0.51 20.92
CA LEU A 77 37.58 0.77 21.28
C LEU A 77 37.22 0.87 22.77
N THR A 78 37.01 -0.27 23.42
CA THR A 78 36.65 -0.37 24.84
C THR A 78 37.82 -0.71 25.76
N SER A 79 39.04 -0.91 25.21
CA SER A 79 40.24 -1.18 26.00
C SER A 79 40.84 0.10 26.57
N GLU A 80 41.88 -0.02 27.42
CA GLU A 80 42.57 1.15 27.98
C GLU A 80 43.31 1.94 26.90
N GLU A 81 43.84 1.24 25.89
CA GLU A 81 44.58 1.79 24.76
C GLU A 81 43.67 2.50 23.74
N GLY A 82 42.41 2.06 23.61
CA GLY A 82 41.47 2.57 22.63
C GLY A 82 41.82 2.18 21.19
N LEU A 83 41.11 2.76 20.22
CA LEU A 83 41.37 2.60 18.78
C LEU A 83 41.33 3.97 18.11
N CYS A 84 42.29 4.25 17.22
CA CYS A 84 42.40 5.56 16.53
C CYS A 84 42.47 6.76 17.50
N GLY A 85 43.03 6.59 18.70
CA GLY A 85 43.08 7.64 19.73
C GLY A 85 41.74 7.90 20.43
N VAL A 86 40.73 7.06 20.19
CA VAL A 86 39.42 7.16 20.83
C VAL A 86 39.18 5.94 21.73
N ARG A 87 38.64 6.20 22.91
CA ARG A 87 38.13 5.20 23.84
C ARG A 87 36.66 5.48 24.12
N LEU A 88 35.84 4.43 24.08
CA LEU A 88 34.41 4.50 24.34
C LEU A 88 34.05 3.54 25.48
N ASP A 89 32.97 3.86 26.20
CA ASP A 89 32.44 2.97 27.22
C ASP A 89 31.96 1.65 26.60
N PRO A 90 32.09 0.51 27.30
CA PRO A 90 31.64 -0.80 26.78
C PRO A 90 30.16 -0.85 26.37
N GLY A 91 29.32 -0.04 27.03
CA GLY A 91 27.89 0.12 26.73
C GLY A 91 27.60 1.12 25.62
N ALA A 92 28.61 1.82 25.10
CA ALA A 92 28.50 2.79 24.00
C ALA A 92 28.89 2.20 22.63
N VAL A 93 29.40 0.97 22.58
CA VAL A 93 29.77 0.31 21.32
C VAL A 93 28.94 -0.95 21.11
N HIS A 94 28.12 -0.94 20.06
CA HIS A 94 27.20 -2.02 19.72
C HIS A 94 27.56 -2.64 18.38
N ILE A 95 27.30 -3.93 18.26
CA ILE A 95 27.43 -4.68 17.00
C ILE A 95 26.03 -5.01 16.53
N VAL A 96 25.72 -4.63 15.30
CA VAL A 96 24.49 -5.01 14.62
C VAL A 96 24.89 -6.04 13.57
N GLU A 97 24.60 -7.31 13.85
CA GLU A 97 24.89 -8.41 12.94
C GLU A 97 23.92 -8.39 11.76
N VAL A 98 24.46 -8.53 10.56
CA VAL A 98 23.71 -8.51 9.30
C VAL A 98 23.99 -9.80 8.53
N GLU A 99 22.97 -10.49 8.03
CA GLU A 99 23.16 -11.80 7.39
C GLU A 99 24.14 -11.77 6.19
N ALA A 100 24.02 -10.76 5.34
CA ALA A 100 24.77 -10.62 4.09
C ALA A 100 24.88 -9.12 3.73
N PRO A 101 25.77 -8.70 2.81
CA PRO A 101 25.87 -7.32 2.35
C PRO A 101 24.69 -6.93 1.43
N ARG A 102 23.49 -6.89 2.01
CA ARG A 102 22.20 -6.60 1.35
C ARG A 102 21.48 -5.49 2.10
N MET A 103 20.88 -4.54 1.38
CA MET A 103 20.15 -3.42 1.97
C MET A 103 19.02 -3.89 2.88
N GLU A 104 18.24 -4.91 2.48
CA GLU A 104 17.17 -5.45 3.30
C GLU A 104 17.68 -6.03 4.64
N ALA A 105 18.77 -6.78 4.61
CA ALA A 105 19.33 -7.39 5.81
C ALA A 105 19.82 -6.32 6.80
N ALA A 106 20.52 -5.30 6.28
CA ALA A 106 21.00 -4.18 7.09
C ALA A 106 19.84 -3.35 7.65
N SER A 107 18.83 -3.05 6.83
CA SER A 107 17.64 -2.33 7.26
C SER A 107 16.94 -3.07 8.40
N ARG A 108 16.69 -4.38 8.23
CA ARG A 108 16.01 -5.20 9.25
C ARG A 108 16.78 -5.24 10.57
N GLY A 109 18.09 -5.48 10.51
CA GLY A 109 18.95 -5.53 11.70
C GLY A 109 18.99 -4.20 12.45
N LEU A 110 19.17 -3.10 11.71
CA LEU A 110 19.29 -1.77 12.32
C LEU A 110 17.94 -1.23 12.81
N THR A 111 16.83 -1.46 12.10
CA THR A 111 15.49 -1.03 12.54
C THR A 111 15.16 -1.56 13.94
N ALA A 112 15.42 -2.85 14.20
CA ALA A 112 15.21 -3.45 15.52
C ALA A 112 16.11 -2.82 16.61
N TRP A 113 17.34 -2.47 16.25
CA TRP A 113 18.28 -1.80 17.16
C TRP A 113 17.84 -0.36 17.47
N LEU A 114 17.44 0.42 16.45
CA LEU A 114 16.97 1.80 16.58
C LEU A 114 15.69 1.88 17.42
N ALA A 115 14.74 0.96 17.21
CA ALA A 115 13.51 0.90 17.99
C ALA A 115 13.76 0.72 19.50
N ARG A 116 14.82 -0.03 19.86
CA ARG A 116 15.20 -0.29 21.25
C ARG A 116 15.95 0.87 21.91
N HIS A 117 16.86 1.51 21.18
CA HIS A 117 17.76 2.52 21.76
C HIS A 117 17.23 3.96 21.59
N ARG A 118 16.30 4.18 20.64
CA ARG A 118 15.64 5.47 20.34
C ARG A 118 16.60 6.67 20.38
N PRO A 119 17.68 6.65 19.58
CA PRO A 119 18.63 7.74 19.58
C PRO A 119 17.98 9.04 19.06
N GLU A 120 18.34 10.17 19.64
CA GLU A 120 17.87 11.49 19.18
C GLU A 120 18.30 11.78 17.75
N LYS A 121 19.46 11.29 17.33
CA LYS A 121 20.04 11.48 16.00
C LYS A 121 21.11 10.44 15.71
N ILE A 122 21.16 10.00 14.47
CA ILE A 122 22.21 9.12 13.95
C ILE A 122 23.02 9.81 12.85
N LEU A 123 24.29 9.44 12.76
CA LEU A 123 25.17 9.71 11.64
C LEU A 123 25.42 8.39 10.93
N ILE A 124 25.18 8.31 9.62
CA ILE A 124 25.49 7.11 8.83
C ILE A 124 26.73 7.42 8.01
N SER A 125 27.82 6.74 8.30
CA SER A 125 29.03 6.88 7.49
C SER A 125 28.88 6.15 6.15
N TYR A 126 29.42 6.73 5.09
CA TYR A 126 29.53 6.09 3.79
C TYR A 126 30.89 6.36 3.12
N GLY A 127 31.23 5.54 2.13
CA GLY A 127 32.56 5.50 1.52
C GLY A 127 33.47 4.40 2.09
N SER A 128 33.00 3.64 3.08
CA SER A 128 33.60 2.41 3.57
C SER A 128 32.57 1.27 3.62
N GLY A 129 33.05 0.03 3.61
CA GLY A 129 32.18 -1.15 3.62
C GLY A 129 31.35 -1.31 2.34
N ALA A 130 30.42 -2.27 2.36
CA ALA A 130 29.49 -2.46 1.26
C ALA A 130 28.41 -1.36 1.27
N PHE A 131 28.23 -0.65 0.14
CA PHE A 131 27.20 0.40 -0.02
C PHE A 131 25.80 -0.07 0.42
N ALA A 132 25.45 -1.32 0.12
CA ALA A 132 24.18 -1.91 0.53
C ALA A 132 23.91 -1.80 2.05
N LEU A 133 24.95 -1.90 2.89
CA LEU A 133 24.80 -1.80 4.34
C LEU A 133 24.46 -0.38 4.79
N SER A 134 25.18 0.62 4.28
CA SER A 134 24.93 2.02 4.62
C SER A 134 23.65 2.56 3.99
N ALA A 135 23.26 2.08 2.80
CA ALA A 135 21.94 2.34 2.21
C ALA A 135 20.82 1.67 3.02
N GLY A 136 21.02 0.44 3.49
CA GLY A 136 20.08 -0.27 4.37
C GLY A 136 19.93 0.43 5.72
N ALA A 137 21.02 0.98 6.27
CA ALA A 137 20.98 1.80 7.47
C ALA A 137 20.13 3.05 7.27
N LEU A 138 20.24 3.71 6.11
CA LEU A 138 19.42 4.86 5.78
C LEU A 138 17.93 4.48 5.67
N CYS A 139 17.64 3.33 5.08
CA CYS A 139 16.27 2.79 5.02
C CYS A 139 15.70 2.52 6.41
N ALA A 140 16.48 1.96 7.33
CA ALA A 140 16.07 1.74 8.72
C ALA A 140 15.80 3.06 9.46
N ALA A 141 16.61 4.08 9.21
CA ALA A 141 16.46 5.38 9.85
C ALA A 141 15.23 6.14 9.35
N LEU A 142 14.99 6.08 8.04
CA LEU A 142 13.75 6.54 7.41
C LEU A 142 12.52 5.81 7.98
N GLU A 143 12.61 4.49 8.12
CA GLU A 143 11.54 3.67 8.69
C GLU A 143 11.22 4.00 10.15
N THR A 144 12.24 4.28 10.95
CA THR A 144 12.10 4.60 12.38
C THR A 144 11.95 6.09 12.65
N CYS A 145 11.90 6.93 11.60
CA CYS A 145 11.82 8.38 11.67
C CYS A 145 12.94 9.06 12.49
N VAL A 146 14.06 8.38 12.68
CA VAL A 146 15.21 8.89 13.44
C VAL A 146 15.93 9.97 12.61
N PRO A 147 16.20 11.18 13.17
CA PRO A 147 17.02 12.18 12.49
C PRO A 147 18.34 11.60 12.01
N THR A 148 18.65 11.82 10.74
CA THR A 148 19.78 11.17 10.07
C THR A 148 20.61 12.17 9.29
N ASP A 149 21.92 12.18 9.52
CA ASP A 149 22.86 12.77 8.58
C ASP A 149 23.72 11.68 7.93
N LEU A 150 24.10 11.94 6.69
CA LEU A 150 25.04 11.12 5.93
C LEU A 150 26.43 11.76 6.01
N VAL A 151 27.43 10.97 6.37
CA VAL A 151 28.80 11.45 6.57
C VAL A 151 29.74 10.70 5.63
N HIS A 152 30.39 11.42 4.71
CA HIS A 152 31.43 10.83 3.88
C HIS A 152 32.71 10.64 4.71
N ILE A 153 33.35 9.48 4.63
CA ILE A 153 34.56 9.19 5.42
C ILE A 153 35.73 10.15 5.13
N ASP A 154 35.85 10.67 3.91
CA ASP A 154 36.92 11.62 3.52
C ASP A 154 36.58 13.09 3.79
N THR A 155 35.30 13.42 4.01
CA THR A 155 34.84 14.79 4.32
C THR A 155 33.88 14.78 5.50
N PRO A 156 34.32 14.27 6.67
CA PRO A 156 33.46 14.03 7.83
C PRO A 156 32.85 15.30 8.44
N CYS A 157 33.48 16.46 8.25
CA CYS A 157 33.03 17.75 8.76
C CYS A 157 31.88 18.38 7.96
N GLY A 158 31.49 17.80 6.81
CA GLY A 158 30.36 18.26 5.99
C GLY A 158 29.23 17.22 5.93
N PRO A 159 28.57 16.90 7.07
CA PRO A 159 27.44 15.98 7.06
C PRO A 159 26.33 16.52 6.16
N TYR A 160 25.81 15.66 5.28
CA TYR A 160 24.58 15.95 4.55
C TYR A 160 23.40 15.54 5.43
N THR A 161 22.66 16.52 5.93
CA THR A 161 21.39 16.24 6.60
C THR A 161 20.40 15.80 5.54
N LEU A 162 19.86 14.59 5.68
CA LEU A 162 18.68 14.22 4.93
C LEU A 162 17.56 15.10 5.47
N GLU A 163 17.32 16.24 4.80
CA GLU A 163 16.23 17.12 5.16
C GLU A 163 14.97 16.26 5.22
N ARG A 164 14.44 16.11 6.45
CA ARG A 164 13.11 15.55 6.64
C ARG A 164 12.17 16.30 5.70
N PRO A 165 11.08 15.69 5.21
CA PRO A 165 9.95 16.41 4.64
C PRO A 165 9.75 17.76 5.35
N ARG A 166 10.12 18.86 4.69
CA ARG A 166 10.12 20.21 5.28
C ARG A 166 8.72 20.59 5.78
N ASP A 167 7.68 19.94 5.24
CA ASP A 167 6.28 20.04 5.61
C ASP A 167 5.61 18.67 5.80
N MET A 168 5.93 17.99 6.91
CA MET A 168 5.31 16.69 7.25
C MET A 168 3.78 16.74 7.32
N ALA A 169 3.21 17.85 7.79
CA ALA A 169 1.77 18.03 7.92
C ALA A 169 1.10 18.13 6.54
N GLY A 170 1.63 18.94 5.63
CA GLY A 170 1.12 19.07 4.26
C GLY A 170 1.30 17.80 3.43
N HIS A 171 2.37 17.03 3.65
CA HIS A 171 2.53 15.72 3.01
C HIS A 171 1.51 14.69 3.55
N MET A 172 1.26 14.68 4.87
CA MET A 172 0.22 13.83 5.47
C MET A 172 -1.15 14.17 4.90
N GLU A 173 -1.49 15.44 4.87
CA GLU A 173 -2.74 15.94 4.30
C GLU A 173 -2.90 15.53 2.83
N SER A 174 -1.86 15.72 2.01
CA SER A 174 -1.86 15.30 0.60
C SER A 174 -2.12 13.81 0.45
N TRP A 175 -1.58 12.99 1.35
CA TRP A 175 -1.78 11.55 1.36
C TRP A 175 -3.16 11.13 1.82
N LEU A 176 -3.67 11.73 2.89
CA LEU A 176 -5.05 11.49 3.35
C LEU A 176 -6.05 11.88 2.26
N LEU A 177 -5.79 12.98 1.55
CA LEU A 177 -6.58 13.43 0.42
C LEU A 177 -6.52 12.44 -0.75
N ARG A 178 -5.31 12.06 -1.18
CA ARG A 178 -5.13 11.11 -2.28
C ARG A 178 -5.78 9.76 -2.01
N HIS A 179 -5.71 9.28 -0.78
CA HIS A 179 -6.31 8.01 -0.36
C HIS A 179 -7.74 8.12 0.19
N ARG A 180 -8.31 9.34 0.25
CA ARG A 180 -9.72 9.59 0.61
C ARG A 180 -10.07 9.14 2.02
N PHE A 181 -9.17 9.38 2.96
CA PHE A 181 -9.44 9.25 4.39
C PHE A 181 -10.11 10.54 4.90
N TRP A 182 -11.35 10.74 4.45
CA TRP A 182 -12.14 11.95 4.71
C TRP A 182 -12.40 12.17 6.21
N ASP A 183 -12.59 11.08 6.95
CA ASP A 183 -12.74 11.10 8.41
C ASP A 183 -11.49 11.64 9.10
N ALA A 184 -10.31 11.18 8.71
CA ALA A 184 -9.05 11.71 9.25
C ALA A 184 -8.78 13.15 8.82
N LEU A 185 -9.13 13.54 7.59
CA LEU A 185 -9.02 14.93 7.14
C LEU A 185 -9.93 15.87 7.93
N ALA A 186 -11.13 15.44 8.31
CA ALA A 186 -12.02 16.24 9.15
C ALA A 186 -11.38 16.62 10.49
N GLU A 187 -10.50 15.79 11.02
CA GLU A 187 -9.78 16.03 12.27
C GLU A 187 -8.51 16.89 12.07
N THR A 188 -7.76 16.63 10.99
CA THR A 188 -6.47 17.30 10.73
C THR A 188 -6.61 18.65 10.03
N ASP A 189 -7.77 18.93 9.42
CA ASP A 189 -8.09 20.19 8.76
C ASP A 189 -9.45 20.75 9.25
N PRO A 190 -9.47 21.39 10.43
CA PRO A 190 -10.68 21.98 11.00
C PRO A 190 -11.33 23.05 10.11
N GLY A 191 -10.54 23.69 9.23
CA GLY A 191 -11.03 24.72 8.32
C GLY A 191 -12.04 24.20 7.29
N ASN A 192 -12.01 22.90 6.96
CA ASN A 192 -12.94 22.26 6.02
C ASN A 192 -13.64 21.03 6.64
N GLU A 193 -13.73 20.94 7.97
CA GLU A 193 -14.28 19.80 8.71
C GLU A 193 -15.66 19.34 8.21
N GLU A 194 -16.58 20.28 7.96
CA GLU A 194 -17.94 19.98 7.48
C GLU A 194 -17.93 19.32 6.09
N LEU A 195 -17.08 19.80 5.17
CA LEU A 195 -16.89 19.21 3.85
C LEU A 195 -16.33 17.78 3.97
N TRP A 196 -15.31 17.60 4.80
CA TRP A 196 -14.69 16.30 5.02
C TRP A 196 -15.66 15.28 5.63
N ARG A 197 -16.47 15.68 6.60
CA ARG A 197 -17.55 14.83 7.11
C ARG A 197 -18.61 14.51 6.05
N LEU A 198 -18.96 15.47 5.19
CA LEU A 198 -19.89 15.23 4.08
C LEU A 198 -19.34 14.19 3.09
N LEU A 199 -18.07 14.29 2.71
CA LEU A 199 -17.43 13.31 1.83
C LEU A 199 -17.28 11.94 2.52
N ALA A 200 -16.97 11.91 3.83
CA ALA A 200 -16.93 10.68 4.61
C ALA A 200 -18.30 9.98 4.64
N ALA A 201 -19.38 10.73 4.87
CA ALA A 201 -20.74 10.21 4.84
C ALA A 201 -21.12 9.70 3.44
N ARG A 202 -20.77 10.44 2.38
CA ARG A 202 -20.95 9.99 0.98
C ARG A 202 -20.23 8.66 0.73
N GLN A 203 -18.96 8.57 1.13
CA GLN A 203 -18.16 7.36 0.96
C GLN A 203 -18.77 6.17 1.70
N ALA A 204 -19.42 6.40 2.85
CA ALA A 204 -20.18 5.38 3.58
C ALA A 204 -21.53 5.02 2.92
N GLY A 205 -21.96 5.76 1.89
CA GLY A 205 -23.27 5.62 1.26
C GLY A 205 -24.41 6.27 2.05
N ASP A 206 -24.11 7.12 3.04
CA ASP A 206 -25.10 7.78 3.88
C ASP A 206 -25.60 9.10 3.24
N THR A 207 -26.89 9.13 2.91
CA THR A 207 -27.56 10.34 2.39
C THR A 207 -28.18 11.21 3.50
N HIS A 208 -28.28 10.71 4.74
CA HIS A 208 -28.94 11.43 5.83
C HIS A 208 -28.09 12.57 6.34
N PHE A 209 -26.78 12.38 6.47
CA PHE A 209 -25.87 13.44 6.86
C PHE A 209 -26.03 14.67 5.96
N ALA A 210 -26.06 14.48 4.63
CA ALA A 210 -26.27 15.54 3.66
C ALA A 210 -27.60 16.29 3.81
N ALA A 211 -28.65 15.62 4.32
CA ALA A 211 -29.94 16.25 4.59
C ALA A 211 -29.95 17.11 5.87
N GLN A 212 -29.01 16.87 6.79
CA GLN A 212 -28.87 17.59 8.06
C GLN A 212 -27.87 18.75 7.99
N VAL A 213 -26.90 18.67 7.07
CA VAL A 213 -25.92 19.72 6.81
C VAL A 213 -26.61 21.02 6.35
N ARG A 214 -26.26 22.13 7.00
CA ARG A 214 -26.76 23.46 6.61
C ARG A 214 -25.92 23.99 5.45
N LYS A 215 -26.49 24.90 4.65
CA LYS A 215 -25.70 25.59 3.60
C LYS A 215 -24.55 26.34 4.27
N SER A 216 -23.33 26.15 3.79
CA SER A 216 -22.15 26.96 4.11
C SER A 216 -21.63 27.66 2.86
N ASP A 217 -20.68 28.60 3.02
CA ASP A 217 -20.10 29.34 1.89
C ASP A 217 -19.36 28.43 0.90
N MET A 218 -18.89 27.28 1.37
CA MET A 218 -18.22 26.28 0.54
C MET A 218 -19.16 25.32 -0.20
N ILE A 219 -20.37 25.08 0.31
CA ILE A 219 -21.27 24.04 -0.20
C ILE A 219 -22.60 24.65 -0.61
N ALA A 220 -22.85 24.74 -1.91
CA ALA A 220 -24.08 25.33 -2.41
C ALA A 220 -25.29 24.39 -2.21
N LYS A 221 -26.49 24.97 -2.05
CA LYS A 221 -27.75 24.22 -1.84
C LYS A 221 -28.05 23.19 -2.94
N GLY A 222 -27.68 23.51 -4.19
CA GLY A 222 -27.86 22.61 -5.33
C GLY A 222 -26.93 21.39 -5.28
N GLU A 223 -25.78 21.52 -4.63
CA GLU A 223 -24.79 20.45 -4.45
C GLU A 223 -25.25 19.52 -3.33
N LEU A 224 -25.64 20.07 -2.16
CA LEU A 224 -26.22 19.26 -1.07
C LEU A 224 -27.38 18.37 -1.55
N LYS A 225 -28.24 18.88 -2.43
CA LYS A 225 -29.34 18.09 -3.01
C LYS A 225 -28.85 16.81 -3.68
N LYS A 226 -27.73 16.83 -4.40
CA LYS A 226 -27.19 15.64 -5.07
C LYS A 226 -26.64 14.61 -4.08
N PHE A 227 -26.07 15.05 -2.98
CA PHE A 227 -25.63 14.17 -1.88
C PHE A 227 -26.81 13.54 -1.11
N THR A 228 -28.02 14.10 -1.23
CA THR A 228 -29.24 13.45 -0.72
C THR A 228 -29.83 12.41 -1.68
N GLU A 229 -29.36 12.34 -2.94
CA GLU A 229 -29.81 11.34 -3.90
C GLU A 229 -29.08 10.01 -3.66
N LEU A 230 -29.85 8.96 -3.39
CA LEU A 230 -29.30 7.64 -3.06
C LEU A 230 -28.44 7.02 -4.16
N ARG A 231 -28.90 7.03 -5.42
CA ARG A 231 -28.16 6.38 -6.52
C ARG A 231 -26.82 7.04 -6.83
N PRO A 232 -26.72 8.39 -7.00
CA PRO A 232 -25.44 9.06 -7.16
C PRO A 232 -24.49 8.82 -5.97
N THR A 233 -25.02 8.85 -4.74
CA THR A 233 -24.24 8.61 -3.52
C THR A 233 -23.69 7.18 -3.46
N MET A 234 -24.50 6.18 -3.81
CA MET A 234 -24.05 4.79 -3.92
C MET A 234 -23.00 4.59 -5.02
N GLN A 235 -23.16 5.26 -6.17
CA GLN A 235 -22.19 5.18 -7.25
C GLN A 235 -20.84 5.79 -6.82
N ALA A 236 -20.88 6.94 -6.14
CA ALA A 236 -19.68 7.55 -5.56
C ALA A 236 -19.04 6.63 -4.51
N ALA A 237 -19.83 6.09 -3.58
CA ALA A 237 -19.36 5.14 -2.58
C ALA A 237 -18.71 3.91 -3.22
N LEU A 238 -19.31 3.34 -4.27
CA LEU A 238 -18.72 2.19 -4.99
C LEU A 238 -17.32 2.53 -5.49
N PHE A 239 -17.15 3.62 -6.24
CA PHE A 239 -15.86 3.93 -6.85
C PHE A 239 -14.83 4.35 -5.80
N GLU A 240 -15.21 5.19 -4.84
CA GLU A 240 -14.30 5.66 -3.77
C GLU A 240 -13.75 4.52 -2.93
N ARG A 241 -14.60 3.55 -2.62
CA ARG A 241 -14.22 2.41 -1.82
C ARG A 241 -13.48 1.36 -2.64
N LEU A 242 -13.82 1.18 -3.93
CA LEU A 242 -13.01 0.37 -4.87
C LEU A 242 -11.58 0.92 -4.99
N GLY A 243 -11.41 2.24 -5.08
CA GLY A 243 -10.10 2.89 -5.08
C GLY A 243 -9.33 2.69 -3.77
N ARG A 244 -10.03 2.58 -2.65
CA ARG A 244 -9.45 2.21 -1.34
C ARG A 244 -9.28 0.70 -1.15
N GLY A 245 -9.87 -0.11 -2.03
CA GLY A 245 -9.89 -1.57 -1.98
C GLY A 245 -10.64 -2.13 -0.77
N GLU A 246 -11.76 -1.51 -0.38
CA GLU A 246 -12.55 -1.97 0.75
C GLU A 246 -13.30 -3.28 0.43
N ALA A 247 -13.64 -4.01 1.48
CA ALA A 247 -14.20 -5.35 1.37
C ALA A 247 -15.71 -5.32 1.01
N ALA A 248 -16.45 -4.35 1.55
CA ALA A 248 -17.92 -4.24 1.49
C ALA A 248 -18.51 -3.80 0.12
N ASP A 249 -17.68 -3.53 -0.88
CA ASP A 249 -18.11 -2.82 -2.09
C ASP A 249 -18.84 -3.69 -3.09
N HIS A 250 -18.74 -5.01 -2.97
CA HIS A 250 -19.34 -5.89 -3.94
C HIS A 250 -20.89 -5.90 -3.85
N GLY A 251 -21.47 -5.51 -2.71
CA GLY A 251 -22.92 -5.23 -2.60
C GLY A 251 -23.32 -4.02 -3.46
N LEU A 252 -22.55 -2.93 -3.37
CA LEU A 252 -22.70 -1.73 -4.19
C LEU A 252 -22.46 -2.04 -5.68
N LEU A 253 -21.47 -2.89 -6.01
CA LEU A 253 -21.18 -3.30 -7.38
C LEU A 253 -22.38 -4.00 -8.03
N ARG A 254 -23.05 -4.90 -7.28
CA ARG A 254 -24.23 -5.60 -7.81
C ARG A 254 -25.37 -4.64 -8.09
N ALA A 255 -25.68 -3.76 -7.14
CA ALA A 255 -26.73 -2.76 -7.30
C ALA A 255 -26.42 -1.82 -8.47
N TRP A 256 -25.17 -1.36 -8.56
CA TRP A 256 -24.69 -0.54 -9.67
C TRP A 256 -24.80 -1.27 -11.01
N PHE A 257 -24.42 -2.55 -11.10
CA PHE A 257 -24.48 -3.30 -12.36
C PHE A 257 -25.92 -3.40 -12.88
N GLY A 258 -26.86 -3.77 -12.00
CA GLY A 258 -28.28 -3.86 -12.36
C GLY A 258 -28.86 -2.50 -12.76
N ASP A 259 -28.53 -1.45 -12.02
CA ASP A 259 -28.97 -0.08 -12.32
C ASP A 259 -28.40 0.44 -13.66
N ARG A 260 -27.09 0.27 -13.87
CA ARG A 260 -26.39 0.71 -15.07
C ARG A 260 -26.92 -0.02 -16.29
N LEU A 261 -27.10 -1.34 -16.23
CA LEU A 261 -27.69 -2.13 -17.31
C LEU A 261 -29.08 -1.62 -17.67
N ARG A 262 -29.93 -1.36 -16.66
CA ARG A 262 -31.28 -0.85 -16.87
C ARG A 262 -31.30 0.53 -17.51
N LYS A 263 -30.43 1.44 -17.06
CA LYS A 263 -30.33 2.79 -17.61
C LYS A 263 -29.91 2.75 -19.09
N LEU A 264 -28.81 2.04 -19.39
CA LEU A 264 -28.32 1.89 -20.76
C LEU A 264 -29.38 1.24 -21.66
N PHE A 265 -30.03 0.18 -21.17
CA PHE A 265 -31.11 -0.46 -21.92
C PHE A 265 -32.29 0.48 -22.16
N GLY A 266 -32.68 1.30 -21.18
CA GLY A 266 -33.75 2.28 -21.34
C GLY A 266 -33.46 3.32 -22.42
N ASP A 267 -32.21 3.77 -22.50
CA ASP A 267 -31.74 4.74 -23.50
C ASP A 267 -31.66 4.12 -24.91
N GLU A 268 -31.26 2.85 -25.01
CA GLU A 268 -30.97 2.16 -26.28
C GLU A 268 -32.12 1.25 -26.79
N ARG A 269 -33.19 1.05 -26.00
CA ARG A 269 -34.24 0.02 -26.25
C ARG A 269 -34.80 0.05 -27.68
N LYS A 270 -35.00 1.25 -28.23
CA LYS A 270 -35.61 1.44 -29.56
C LYS A 270 -34.67 1.11 -30.71
N GLU A 271 -33.38 1.08 -30.45
CA GLU A 271 -32.31 0.84 -31.44
C GLU A 271 -31.90 -0.64 -31.48
N LEU A 272 -32.31 -1.42 -30.47
CA LEU A 272 -32.02 -2.84 -30.37
C LEU A 272 -33.00 -3.69 -31.21
N PRO A 273 -32.52 -4.79 -31.85
CA PRO A 273 -33.41 -5.79 -32.42
C PRO A 273 -34.39 -6.31 -31.36
N ALA A 274 -35.68 -6.45 -31.71
CA ALA A 274 -36.74 -6.80 -30.76
C ALA A 274 -36.40 -8.02 -29.89
N ARG A 275 -35.88 -9.09 -30.50
CA ARG A 275 -35.45 -10.31 -29.80
C ARG A 275 -34.32 -10.04 -28.79
N VAL A 276 -33.35 -9.20 -29.13
CA VAL A 276 -32.27 -8.81 -28.20
C VAL A 276 -32.84 -7.96 -27.06
N GLY A 277 -33.74 -7.05 -27.39
CA GLY A 277 -34.44 -6.22 -26.39
C GLY A 277 -35.19 -7.06 -25.36
N GLU A 278 -35.96 -8.06 -25.79
CA GLU A 278 -36.67 -8.98 -24.89
C GLU A 278 -35.73 -9.76 -23.98
N GLN A 279 -34.61 -10.28 -24.51
CA GLN A 279 -33.66 -11.06 -23.71
C GLN A 279 -32.99 -10.21 -22.62
N ILE A 280 -32.67 -8.96 -22.92
CA ILE A 280 -32.09 -8.02 -21.94
C ILE A 280 -33.14 -7.60 -20.92
N GLU A 281 -34.39 -7.35 -21.34
CA GLU A 281 -35.49 -7.01 -20.43
C GLU A 281 -35.81 -8.16 -19.46
N GLN A 282 -35.79 -9.41 -19.92
CA GLN A 282 -35.91 -10.61 -19.08
C GLN A 282 -34.74 -10.72 -18.09
N LEU A 283 -33.51 -10.43 -18.52
CA LEU A 283 -32.35 -10.43 -17.64
C LEU A 283 -32.45 -9.33 -16.57
N ILE A 284 -32.82 -8.10 -16.93
CA ILE A 284 -33.01 -7.00 -15.98
C ILE A 284 -34.07 -7.36 -14.94
N THR A 285 -35.18 -7.97 -15.39
CA THR A 285 -36.23 -8.47 -14.51
C THR A 285 -35.66 -9.51 -13.56
N ALA A 286 -34.97 -10.53 -14.08
CA ALA A 286 -34.34 -11.58 -13.27
C ALA A 286 -33.31 -11.05 -12.25
N LEU A 287 -32.57 -10.00 -12.58
CA LEU A 287 -31.62 -9.35 -11.66
C LEU A 287 -32.35 -8.62 -10.50
N GLY A 288 -33.54 -8.07 -10.75
CA GLY A 288 -34.37 -7.40 -9.74
C GLY A 288 -35.34 -8.32 -8.97
N THR A 289 -35.78 -9.41 -9.60
CA THR A 289 -36.69 -10.41 -9.04
C THR A 289 -35.92 -11.65 -8.64
N ARG A 290 -35.09 -11.54 -7.59
CA ARG A 290 -34.52 -12.70 -6.93
C ARG A 290 -35.63 -13.48 -6.22
N ASP A 291 -36.29 -14.37 -6.94
CA ASP A 291 -36.99 -15.48 -6.32
C ASP A 291 -35.92 -16.46 -5.80
N ASP A 292 -36.11 -16.93 -4.57
CA ASP A 292 -35.08 -17.45 -3.64
C ASP A 292 -34.29 -18.71 -4.08
N ASP A 293 -34.35 -19.18 -5.34
CA ASP A 293 -34.00 -20.59 -5.64
C ASP A 293 -32.97 -20.87 -6.75
N GLN A 294 -32.39 -19.90 -7.47
CA GLN A 294 -31.43 -20.24 -8.54
C GLN A 294 -30.20 -19.32 -8.50
N GLY A 295 -29.17 -19.72 -7.75
CA GLY A 295 -27.88 -19.04 -7.56
C GLY A 295 -26.99 -18.89 -8.82
N HIS A 296 -27.58 -18.67 -9.99
CA HIS A 296 -26.90 -18.63 -11.29
C HIS A 296 -27.14 -17.32 -12.06
N LEU A 297 -27.24 -16.16 -11.40
CA LEU A 297 -27.42 -14.87 -12.09
C LEU A 297 -26.28 -14.56 -13.08
N SER A 298 -25.03 -14.92 -12.75
CA SER A 298 -23.91 -14.85 -13.70
C SER A 298 -24.00 -15.86 -14.84
N GLY A 299 -24.68 -17.00 -14.60
CA GLY A 299 -25.05 -17.96 -15.65
C GLY A 299 -26.08 -17.36 -16.61
N ARG A 300 -27.09 -16.66 -16.08
CA ARG A 300 -28.09 -15.94 -16.88
C ARG A 300 -27.46 -14.82 -17.72
N ILE A 301 -26.54 -14.02 -17.16
CA ILE A 301 -25.77 -13.03 -17.93
C ILE A 301 -25.06 -13.70 -19.12
N ARG A 302 -24.31 -14.78 -18.87
CA ARG A 302 -23.60 -15.52 -19.93
C ARG A 302 -24.54 -16.14 -20.97
N GLN A 303 -25.69 -16.65 -20.53
CA GLN A 303 -26.71 -17.20 -21.42
C GLN A 303 -27.31 -16.10 -22.31
N THR A 304 -27.67 -14.95 -21.73
CA THR A 304 -28.16 -13.79 -22.48
C THR A 304 -27.12 -13.34 -23.50
N VAL A 305 -25.84 -13.22 -23.13
CA VAL A 305 -24.77 -12.84 -24.07
C VAL A 305 -24.67 -13.80 -25.26
N ARG A 306 -24.78 -15.11 -25.03
CA ARG A 306 -24.75 -16.13 -26.11
C ARG A 306 -25.92 -16.01 -27.09
N LEU A 307 -27.02 -15.41 -26.67
CA LEU A 307 -28.22 -15.21 -27.50
C LEU A 307 -28.20 -13.89 -28.28
N ILE A 308 -27.23 -13.00 -28.01
CA ILE A 308 -27.08 -11.72 -28.69
C ILE A 308 -26.09 -11.87 -29.86
N ASP A 309 -26.53 -11.53 -31.06
CA ASP A 309 -25.71 -11.52 -32.28
C ASP A 309 -24.45 -10.64 -32.09
N GLU A 310 -23.28 -11.17 -32.44
CA GLU A 310 -21.96 -10.50 -32.34
C GLU A 310 -21.94 -9.09 -32.93
N ARG A 311 -22.73 -8.82 -33.96
CA ARG A 311 -22.80 -7.52 -34.66
C ARG A 311 -23.51 -6.42 -33.89
N VAL A 312 -24.27 -6.74 -32.83
CA VAL A 312 -24.97 -5.74 -32.02
C VAL A 312 -23.98 -5.04 -31.10
N ASP A 313 -23.69 -3.76 -31.38
CA ASP A 313 -22.74 -2.95 -30.62
C ASP A 313 -23.42 -1.80 -29.85
N ALA A 314 -24.35 -2.15 -28.97
CA ALA A 314 -24.99 -1.22 -28.03
C ALA A 314 -24.23 -1.17 -26.68
N ALA A 315 -24.26 -0.06 -25.95
CA ALA A 315 -23.55 0.07 -24.67
C ALA A 315 -24.04 -0.94 -23.62
N CYS A 316 -25.35 -1.22 -23.57
CA CYS A 316 -25.89 -2.25 -22.69
C CYS A 316 -25.35 -3.65 -23.05
N VAL A 317 -25.12 -3.92 -24.34
CA VAL A 317 -24.54 -5.18 -24.82
C VAL A 317 -23.05 -5.25 -24.51
N ARG A 318 -22.29 -4.16 -24.71
CA ARG A 318 -20.87 -4.07 -24.32
C ARG A 318 -20.67 -4.34 -22.82
N LEU A 319 -21.54 -3.80 -21.97
CA LEU A 319 -21.54 -4.06 -20.53
C LEU A 319 -21.71 -5.57 -20.22
N LEU A 320 -22.64 -6.24 -20.91
CA LEU A 320 -22.88 -7.68 -20.73
C LEU A 320 -21.74 -8.54 -21.28
N ARG A 321 -21.12 -8.13 -22.39
CA ARG A 321 -19.98 -8.83 -23.03
C ARG A 321 -18.67 -8.70 -22.26
N ASP A 322 -18.57 -7.77 -21.33
CA ASP A 322 -17.40 -7.65 -20.46
C ASP A 322 -17.32 -8.89 -19.54
N ASN A 323 -16.49 -9.85 -19.97
CA ASN A 323 -16.25 -11.09 -19.24
C ASN A 323 -15.53 -10.84 -17.90
N ALA A 324 -14.67 -9.83 -17.81
CA ALA A 324 -14.01 -9.47 -16.57
C ALA A 324 -15.04 -8.93 -15.57
N LEU A 325 -15.95 -8.08 -16.02
CA LEU A 325 -17.05 -7.56 -15.20
C LEU A 325 -18.02 -8.65 -14.79
N THR A 326 -18.38 -9.55 -15.70
CA THR A 326 -19.25 -10.68 -15.39
C THR A 326 -18.61 -11.62 -14.37
N ARG A 327 -17.30 -11.86 -14.45
CA ARG A 327 -16.54 -12.62 -13.44
C ARG A 327 -16.50 -11.89 -12.10
N LEU A 328 -16.24 -10.58 -12.11
CA LEU A 328 -16.24 -9.76 -10.90
C LEU A 328 -17.63 -9.75 -10.25
N TYR A 329 -18.69 -9.57 -11.03
CA TYR A 329 -20.08 -9.66 -10.58
C TYR A 329 -20.42 -11.06 -10.03
N ALA A 330 -19.94 -12.13 -10.68
CA ALA A 330 -20.14 -13.49 -10.21
C ALA A 330 -19.46 -13.72 -8.85
N ARG A 331 -18.22 -13.24 -8.69
CA ARG A 331 -17.51 -13.25 -7.41
C ARG A 331 -18.29 -12.46 -6.36
N ALA A 332 -18.63 -11.22 -6.68
CA ALA A 332 -19.43 -10.28 -5.88
C ALA A 332 -20.79 -10.79 -5.42
N SER A 333 -21.39 -11.72 -6.17
CA SER A 333 -22.74 -12.23 -5.94
C SER A 333 -22.84 -13.19 -4.76
N THR A 334 -21.73 -13.59 -4.14
CA THR A 334 -21.71 -14.48 -2.98
C THR A 334 -21.53 -13.69 -1.68
N HIS A 335 -22.17 -14.13 -0.58
CA HIS A 335 -21.96 -13.53 0.75
C HIS A 335 -20.50 -13.57 1.22
N ARG A 336 -19.68 -14.47 0.67
CA ARG A 336 -18.24 -14.58 0.99
C ARG A 336 -17.39 -13.53 0.28
N ALA A 337 -17.85 -13.00 -0.85
CA ALA A 337 -17.05 -12.21 -1.79
C ALA A 337 -16.40 -10.99 -1.15
N HIS A 338 -17.15 -10.38 -0.24
CA HIS A 338 -16.82 -9.15 0.46
C HIS A 338 -15.82 -9.37 1.59
N LEU A 339 -15.49 -10.62 1.91
CA LEU A 339 -14.78 -11.02 3.12
C LEU A 339 -13.63 -11.97 2.84
N LEU A 340 -13.40 -12.29 1.57
CA LEU A 340 -12.23 -13.03 1.14
C LEU A 340 -11.05 -12.05 1.05
N PRO A 341 -9.85 -12.47 1.50
CA PRO A 341 -8.65 -11.68 1.28
C PRO A 341 -8.51 -11.41 -0.22
N GLU A 342 -7.96 -10.24 -0.53
CA GLU A 342 -7.65 -9.85 -1.91
C GLU A 342 -6.86 -10.99 -2.56
N PRO A 343 -7.24 -11.49 -3.74
CA PRO A 343 -6.37 -12.40 -4.47
C PRO A 343 -5.00 -11.73 -4.58
N MET A 344 -3.92 -12.47 -4.31
CA MET A 344 -2.56 -11.94 -4.19
C MET A 344 -2.11 -11.02 -5.34
N GLU A 345 -2.81 -11.06 -6.48
CA GLU A 345 -2.63 -10.14 -7.60
C GLU A 345 -4.00 -9.60 -8.05
N PRO A 346 -4.46 -8.46 -7.49
CA PRO A 346 -5.65 -7.78 -7.99
C PRO A 346 -5.30 -7.18 -9.36
N GLY A 347 -5.67 -7.89 -10.42
CA GLY A 347 -5.53 -7.39 -11.78
C GLY A 347 -6.33 -6.10 -12.04
N PRO A 348 -6.15 -5.47 -13.22
CA PRO A 348 -6.89 -4.27 -13.58
C PRO A 348 -8.41 -4.48 -13.46
N LEU A 349 -9.12 -3.41 -13.09
CA LEU A 349 -10.58 -3.43 -13.02
C LEU A 349 -11.18 -3.68 -14.41
N PRO A 350 -12.38 -4.28 -14.48
CA PRO A 350 -13.05 -4.52 -15.75
C PRO A 350 -13.21 -3.24 -16.60
N PRO A 351 -12.95 -3.28 -17.92
CA PRO A 351 -12.99 -2.10 -18.78
C PRO A 351 -14.31 -1.32 -18.71
N ALA A 352 -15.46 -1.99 -18.63
CA ALA A 352 -16.74 -1.31 -18.55
C ALA A 352 -16.96 -0.61 -17.18
N LEU A 353 -16.36 -1.14 -16.12
CA LEU A 353 -16.37 -0.50 -14.79
C LEU A 353 -15.44 0.71 -14.76
N LEU A 354 -14.24 0.59 -15.36
CA LEU A 354 -13.30 1.71 -15.51
C LEU A 354 -13.90 2.86 -16.32
N ALA A 355 -14.47 2.57 -17.49
CA ALA A 355 -15.10 3.59 -18.32
C ALA A 355 -16.25 4.31 -17.59
N ALA A 356 -16.99 3.58 -16.74
CA ALA A 356 -18.05 4.18 -15.93
C ALA A 356 -17.50 5.06 -14.79
N ALA A 357 -16.40 4.65 -14.16
CA ALA A 357 -15.70 5.47 -13.18
C ALA A 357 -15.18 6.76 -13.81
N ASP A 358 -14.51 6.68 -14.96
CA ASP A 358 -13.99 7.84 -15.70
C ASP A 358 -15.09 8.81 -16.12
N GLN A 359 -16.23 8.28 -16.59
CA GLN A 359 -17.39 9.10 -16.94
C GLN A 359 -17.96 9.81 -15.72
N TRP A 360 -18.04 9.12 -14.58
CA TRP A 360 -18.55 9.66 -13.33
C TRP A 360 -17.62 10.75 -12.77
N GLU A 361 -16.31 10.50 -12.71
CA GLU A 361 -15.31 11.43 -12.17
C GLU A 361 -15.35 12.80 -12.85
N ARG A 362 -15.57 12.84 -14.18
CA ARG A 362 -15.67 14.10 -14.94
C ARG A 362 -16.83 15.00 -14.49
N GLY A 363 -17.86 14.43 -13.89
CA GLY A 363 -19.05 15.14 -13.42
C GLY A 363 -19.26 15.06 -11.91
N ASP A 364 -18.30 14.53 -11.15
CA ASP A 364 -18.46 14.35 -9.71
C ASP A 364 -18.33 15.67 -8.95
N GLN A 365 -19.32 15.95 -8.11
CA GLN A 365 -19.35 17.18 -7.32
C GLN A 365 -18.33 17.18 -6.18
N GLY A 366 -17.96 16.00 -5.65
CA GLY A 366 -16.96 15.88 -4.61
C GLY A 366 -15.58 16.33 -5.09
N VAL A 367 -15.21 15.98 -6.33
CA VAL A 367 -13.98 16.48 -6.96
C VAL A 367 -13.98 18.02 -7.05
N GLY A 368 -15.09 18.62 -7.46
CA GLY A 368 -15.23 20.09 -7.51
C GLY A 368 -15.22 20.78 -6.15
N LEU A 369 -15.69 20.09 -5.09
CA LEU A 369 -15.62 20.58 -3.72
C LEU A 369 -14.18 20.53 -3.18
N VAL A 370 -13.45 19.43 -3.43
CA VAL A 370 -12.03 19.30 -3.10
C VAL A 370 -11.22 20.40 -3.77
N ALA A 371 -11.41 20.62 -5.08
CA ALA A 371 -10.66 21.63 -5.83
C ALA A 371 -10.85 23.06 -5.28
N ARG A 372 -12.04 23.39 -4.74
CA ARG A 372 -12.31 24.69 -4.09
C ARG A 372 -11.47 24.94 -2.83
N THR A 373 -10.93 23.89 -2.22
CA THR A 373 -10.00 24.03 -1.09
C THR A 373 -8.57 24.38 -1.53
N GLY A 374 -8.32 24.55 -2.83
CA GLY A 374 -6.98 24.78 -3.38
C GLY A 374 -6.13 23.51 -3.51
N ARG A 375 -6.71 22.34 -3.22
CA ARG A 375 -6.01 21.05 -3.21
C ARG A 375 -6.20 20.26 -4.51
N THR A 376 -5.28 19.34 -4.79
CA THR A 376 -5.32 18.49 -5.98
C THR A 376 -6.44 17.45 -5.89
N GLY A 377 -7.32 17.42 -6.88
CA GLY A 377 -8.32 16.36 -7.04
C GLY A 377 -7.74 15.17 -7.82
N TRP A 378 -7.03 14.26 -7.14
CA TRP A 378 -6.59 13.00 -7.77
C TRP A 378 -7.79 12.15 -8.20
N PRO A 379 -7.67 11.26 -9.20
CA PRO A 379 -8.73 10.33 -9.53
C PRO A 379 -8.93 9.32 -8.42
N VAL A 380 -10.10 8.69 -8.45
CA VAL A 380 -10.54 7.74 -7.46
C VAL A 380 -9.78 6.43 -7.56
N LEU A 381 -9.52 5.99 -8.78
CA LEU A 381 -8.87 4.71 -9.06
C LEU A 381 -7.36 4.83 -9.31
N GLY A 382 -6.77 6.01 -9.02
CA GLY A 382 -5.39 6.31 -9.38
C GLY A 382 -5.21 6.57 -10.87
N SER A 383 -3.97 6.75 -11.32
CA SER A 383 -3.63 6.88 -12.74
C SER A 383 -3.30 5.53 -13.39
N GLY A 384 -2.87 4.54 -12.59
CA GLY A 384 -2.27 3.30 -13.05
C GLY A 384 -0.79 3.44 -13.42
N ASP A 385 -0.20 4.64 -13.32
CA ASP A 385 1.17 4.90 -13.76
C ASP A 385 2.16 4.50 -12.66
N VAL A 386 3.27 3.88 -13.06
CA VAL A 386 4.38 3.48 -12.17
C VAL A 386 5.66 4.11 -12.71
N LEU A 387 6.41 4.79 -11.86
CA LEU A 387 7.67 5.44 -12.23
C LEU A 387 8.87 4.69 -11.68
N ALA A 388 9.85 4.39 -12.52
CA ALA A 388 11.18 3.94 -12.11
C ALA A 388 12.25 5.01 -12.33
N LEU A 389 13.16 5.12 -11.36
CA LEU A 389 14.39 5.91 -11.47
C LEU A 389 15.59 4.96 -11.49
N LEU A 390 16.47 5.11 -12.49
CA LEU A 390 17.67 4.29 -12.66
C LEU A 390 18.85 5.18 -13.06
N ALA A 391 19.97 5.10 -12.35
CA ALA A 391 21.22 5.71 -12.81
C ALA A 391 21.89 4.88 -13.90
N VAL A 392 22.38 5.56 -14.92
CA VAL A 392 23.16 4.97 -16.02
C VAL A 392 24.64 5.01 -15.64
N GLY A 393 25.27 3.83 -15.58
CA GLY A 393 26.68 3.69 -15.21
C GLY A 393 27.64 4.08 -16.33
N LEU A 394 28.90 4.34 -15.94
CA LEU A 394 30.01 4.58 -16.88
C LEU A 394 30.28 3.36 -17.76
N ASP A 395 30.87 3.60 -18.93
CA ASP A 395 31.38 2.51 -19.77
C ASP A 395 32.51 1.80 -19.05
N ARG A 396 32.48 0.46 -19.05
CA ARG A 396 33.57 -0.34 -18.51
C ARG A 396 34.56 -0.56 -19.64
N ASN A 397 35.64 0.21 -19.62
CA ASN A 397 36.84 -0.13 -20.36
C ASN A 397 37.46 -1.36 -19.67
N ASP A 398 37.12 -2.57 -20.14
CA ASP A 398 38.07 -3.66 -20.42
C ASP A 398 37.35 -4.98 -20.72
N ASP A 399 37.98 -5.74 -21.62
CA ASP A 399 37.75 -7.10 -22.14
C ASP A 399 36.64 -7.37 -23.21
N PRO A 400 37.03 -7.56 -24.50
CA PRO A 400 36.14 -7.98 -25.61
C PRO A 400 35.61 -9.42 -25.54
N ALA A 401 36.07 -10.23 -24.58
CA ALA A 401 35.74 -11.66 -24.49
C ALA A 401 34.34 -11.95 -23.88
N ASP A 402 33.77 -11.02 -23.12
CA ASP A 402 32.42 -11.13 -22.56
C ASP A 402 31.39 -10.53 -23.54
N GLY A 403 30.64 -11.39 -24.22
CA GLY A 403 29.71 -11.04 -25.29
C GLY A 403 28.84 -9.82 -25.02
N GLY A 404 29.20 -8.69 -25.65
CA GLY A 404 28.37 -7.51 -25.91
C GLY A 404 27.89 -6.75 -24.67
N LYS A 405 28.63 -5.70 -24.27
CA LYS A 405 28.32 -4.73 -23.19
C LYS A 405 26.89 -4.15 -23.25
N ASP A 406 26.39 -3.92 -24.46
CA ASP A 406 25.00 -3.51 -24.72
C ASP A 406 23.97 -4.53 -24.22
N ALA A 407 24.30 -5.83 -24.23
CA ALA A 407 23.40 -6.89 -23.82
C ALA A 407 23.16 -6.88 -22.31
N GLU A 408 24.18 -6.58 -21.48
CA GLU A 408 24.03 -6.48 -20.02
C GLU A 408 23.09 -5.34 -19.62
N ASP A 409 23.30 -4.13 -20.17
CA ASP A 409 22.41 -3.00 -19.88
C ASP A 409 20.98 -3.26 -20.33
N ARG A 410 20.83 -3.79 -21.55
CA ARG A 410 19.52 -4.16 -22.08
C ARG A 410 18.87 -5.24 -21.23
N GLN A 411 19.64 -6.15 -20.63
CA GLN A 411 19.12 -7.16 -19.71
C GLN A 411 18.70 -6.56 -18.37
N ALA A 412 19.49 -5.66 -17.79
CA ALA A 412 19.12 -4.92 -16.58
C ALA A 412 17.83 -4.10 -16.80
N VAL A 413 17.77 -3.36 -17.91
CA VAL A 413 16.57 -2.59 -18.27
C VAL A 413 15.38 -3.51 -18.55
N ARG A 414 15.56 -4.68 -19.18
CA ARG A 414 14.48 -5.69 -19.32
C ARG A 414 13.93 -6.13 -17.96
N ALA A 415 14.80 -6.39 -16.98
CA ALA A 415 14.36 -6.77 -15.64
C ALA A 415 13.52 -5.65 -14.98
N ILE A 416 13.94 -4.39 -15.16
CA ILE A 416 13.20 -3.21 -14.67
C ILE A 416 11.86 -3.03 -15.37
N LEU A 417 11.82 -3.17 -16.70
CA LEU A 417 10.57 -3.11 -17.47
C LEU A 417 9.60 -4.23 -17.06
N ALA A 418 10.11 -5.43 -16.80
CA ALA A 418 9.30 -6.54 -16.31
C ALA A 418 8.71 -6.25 -14.92
N GLU A 419 9.49 -5.68 -14.01
CA GLU A 419 9.01 -5.28 -12.67
C GLU A 419 8.01 -4.12 -12.74
N LEU A 420 8.24 -3.11 -13.58
CA LEU A 420 7.29 -2.04 -13.83
C LEU A 420 5.95 -2.56 -14.36
N ARG A 421 5.98 -3.49 -15.33
CA ARG A 421 4.77 -4.13 -15.87
C ARG A 421 4.03 -4.93 -14.79
N ARG A 422 4.74 -5.75 -14.01
CA ARG A 422 4.17 -6.51 -12.90
C ARG A 422 3.47 -5.61 -11.87
N ARG A 423 4.07 -4.46 -11.54
CA ARG A 423 3.47 -3.48 -10.62
C ARG A 423 2.24 -2.82 -11.21
N ARG A 424 2.33 -2.35 -12.45
CA ARG A 424 1.19 -1.79 -13.20
C ARG A 424 0.02 -2.78 -13.26
N GLU A 425 0.28 -4.05 -13.51
CA GLU A 425 -0.74 -5.10 -13.59
C GLU A 425 -1.51 -5.33 -12.28
N ARG A 426 -0.98 -4.85 -11.14
CA ARG A 426 -1.65 -4.93 -9.82
C ARG A 426 -2.48 -3.69 -9.49
N LEU A 427 -2.42 -2.65 -10.33
CA LEU A 427 -3.15 -1.41 -10.10
C LEU A 427 -4.56 -1.49 -10.70
N PRO A 428 -5.53 -0.74 -10.14
CA PRO A 428 -6.91 -0.73 -10.65
C PRO A 428 -7.03 -0.32 -12.13
N ARG A 429 -6.13 0.56 -12.59
CA ARG A 429 -6.04 1.03 -13.98
C ARG A 429 -4.78 0.50 -14.65
N GLU A 430 -4.89 0.19 -15.93
CA GLU A 430 -3.72 -0.07 -16.78
C GLU A 430 -3.13 1.29 -17.22
N GLY A 431 -2.18 1.81 -16.45
CA GLY A 431 -1.50 3.06 -16.78
C GLY A 431 -0.24 2.88 -17.60
N VAL A 432 0.63 3.89 -17.56
CA VAL A 432 1.87 3.94 -18.33
C VAL A 432 3.05 3.58 -17.42
N PRO A 433 3.84 2.55 -17.77
CA PRO A 433 5.16 2.35 -17.19
C PRO A 433 6.06 3.54 -17.57
N ARG A 434 6.65 4.21 -16.58
CA ARG A 434 7.53 5.35 -16.78
C ARG A 434 8.93 5.00 -16.32
N LEU A 435 9.94 5.30 -17.15
CA LEU A 435 11.34 5.10 -16.81
C LEU A 435 12.08 6.43 -16.96
N ARG A 436 12.81 6.85 -15.93
CA ARG A 436 13.74 7.98 -16.01
C ARG A 436 15.16 7.45 -15.83
N LEU A 437 15.94 7.61 -16.89
CA LEU A 437 17.36 7.28 -16.92
C LEU A 437 18.12 8.52 -16.43
N LEU A 438 18.76 8.39 -15.27
CA LEU A 438 19.53 9.45 -14.64
C LEU A 438 20.96 9.37 -15.17
N ALA A 439 21.42 10.44 -15.83
CA ALA A 439 22.69 10.45 -16.52
C ALA A 439 23.58 11.60 -16.03
N SER A 440 24.85 11.30 -15.82
CA SER A 440 25.89 12.31 -15.70
C SER A 440 26.29 12.78 -17.11
N PRO A 441 27.05 13.88 -17.24
CA PRO A 441 27.56 14.33 -18.55
C PRO A 441 28.28 13.23 -19.33
N GLU A 442 29.00 12.35 -18.64
CA GLU A 442 29.73 11.22 -19.22
C GLU A 442 28.84 10.06 -19.66
N THR A 443 27.62 9.93 -19.11
CA THR A 443 26.71 8.82 -19.41
C THR A 443 25.49 9.23 -20.23
N ALA A 444 25.33 10.52 -20.53
CA ALA A 444 24.20 11.07 -21.27
C ALA A 444 23.97 10.37 -22.63
N GLN A 445 25.01 10.25 -23.46
CA GLN A 445 24.88 9.61 -24.78
C GLN A 445 24.41 8.15 -24.67
N ARG A 446 24.92 7.41 -23.70
CA ARG A 446 24.51 6.02 -23.42
C ARG A 446 23.06 5.96 -22.92
N ALA A 447 22.67 6.88 -22.04
CA ALA A 447 21.30 6.98 -21.57
C ALA A 447 20.30 7.23 -22.71
N TYR A 448 20.63 8.11 -23.66
CA TYR A 448 19.81 8.29 -24.87
C TYR A 448 19.77 7.06 -25.76
N GLY A 449 20.90 6.35 -25.91
CA GLY A 449 20.94 5.07 -26.63
C GLY A 449 19.99 4.03 -26.01
N LEU A 450 20.00 3.91 -24.68
CA LEU A 450 19.08 3.05 -23.94
C LEU A 450 17.63 3.51 -24.05
N ALA A 451 17.35 4.82 -23.93
CA ALA A 451 16.01 5.36 -24.07
C ALA A 451 15.43 5.10 -25.47
N HIS A 452 16.24 5.28 -26.52
CA HIS A 452 15.84 4.97 -27.89
C HIS A 452 15.55 3.48 -28.07
N TRP A 453 16.42 2.63 -27.53
CA TRP A 453 16.21 1.18 -27.57
C TRP A 453 14.94 0.77 -26.80
N VAL A 454 14.71 1.28 -25.58
CA VAL A 454 13.49 1.01 -24.79
C VAL A 454 12.25 1.40 -25.60
N SER A 455 12.26 2.59 -26.20
CA SER A 455 11.16 3.07 -27.05
C SER A 455 10.87 2.12 -28.22
N SER A 456 11.89 1.41 -28.73
CA SER A 456 11.73 0.42 -29.81
C SER A 456 11.17 -0.93 -29.34
N VAL A 457 11.54 -1.40 -28.14
CA VAL A 457 11.17 -2.74 -27.64
C VAL A 457 9.97 -2.75 -26.70
N SER A 458 9.58 -1.58 -26.20
CA SER A 458 8.53 -1.35 -25.21
C SER A 458 7.86 0.00 -25.49
N PRO A 459 7.20 0.17 -26.65
CA PRO A 459 6.63 1.44 -27.10
C PRO A 459 5.55 2.01 -26.17
N GLU A 460 4.99 1.17 -25.29
CA GLU A 460 4.06 1.57 -24.24
C GLU A 460 4.71 2.23 -23.03
N THR A 461 6.05 2.23 -22.93
CA THR A 461 6.81 2.81 -21.82
C THR A 461 7.22 4.25 -22.13
N ASP A 462 6.87 5.18 -21.24
CA ASP A 462 7.37 6.56 -21.31
C ASP A 462 8.77 6.61 -20.68
N VAL A 463 9.79 6.54 -21.53
CA VAL A 463 11.19 6.61 -21.15
C VAL A 463 11.77 7.99 -21.46
N ARG A 464 12.46 8.60 -20.49
CA ARG A 464 13.16 9.88 -20.66
C ARG A 464 14.51 9.88 -19.95
N VAL A 465 15.40 10.77 -20.37
CA VAL A 465 16.70 11.00 -19.75
C VAL A 465 16.62 12.25 -18.90
N ILE A 466 17.14 12.18 -17.67
CA ILE A 466 17.42 13.35 -16.82
C ILE A 466 18.93 13.51 -16.82
N GLU A 467 19.41 14.59 -17.42
CA GLU A 467 20.84 14.91 -17.56
C GLU A 467 21.37 15.62 -16.30
N ASP A 468 22.69 15.84 -16.29
CA ASP A 468 23.41 16.58 -15.25
C ASP A 468 23.24 16.03 -13.82
N VAL A 469 23.02 14.71 -13.71
CA VAL A 469 22.91 14.01 -12.43
C VAL A 469 24.30 13.64 -11.91
N PHE A 470 25.01 14.64 -11.38
CA PHE A 470 26.35 14.50 -10.79
C PHE A 470 26.58 15.53 -9.68
N GLY A 471 27.63 15.34 -8.89
CA GLY A 471 28.02 16.23 -7.80
C GLY A 471 27.72 15.66 -6.42
N ASP A 472 27.51 16.55 -5.45
CA ASP A 472 27.13 16.18 -4.09
C ASP A 472 25.66 15.72 -4.00
N ILE A 473 25.28 15.25 -2.81
CA ILE A 473 23.95 14.67 -2.56
C ILE A 473 22.85 15.72 -2.80
N GLU A 474 23.06 16.97 -2.40
CA GLU A 474 22.08 18.05 -2.54
C GLU A 474 21.84 18.38 -4.01
N ARG A 475 22.92 18.56 -4.78
CA ARG A 475 22.84 18.87 -6.20
C ARG A 475 22.13 17.76 -6.98
N VAL A 476 22.50 16.51 -6.73
CA VAL A 476 21.86 15.34 -7.36
C VAL A 476 20.36 15.31 -7.02
N ARG A 477 20.00 15.53 -5.75
CA ARG A 477 18.59 15.61 -5.32
C ARG A 477 17.83 16.68 -6.10
N GLU A 478 18.35 17.90 -6.11
CA GLU A 478 17.70 19.06 -6.73
C GLU A 478 17.47 18.86 -8.22
N VAL A 479 18.47 18.37 -8.95
CA VAL A 479 18.36 18.12 -10.40
C VAL A 479 17.22 17.16 -10.70
N ILE A 480 17.15 16.03 -9.97
CA ILE A 480 16.10 15.03 -10.16
C ILE A 480 14.73 15.61 -9.82
N VAL A 481 14.59 16.29 -8.68
CA VAL A 481 13.31 16.85 -8.24
C VAL A 481 12.83 17.96 -9.19
N ILE A 482 13.71 18.86 -9.62
CA ILE A 482 13.38 19.92 -10.60
C ILE A 482 12.93 19.30 -11.92
N ALA A 483 13.65 18.29 -12.41
CA ALA A 483 13.28 17.60 -13.64
C ALA A 483 11.87 16.99 -13.54
N LEU A 484 11.58 16.24 -12.46
CA LEU A 484 10.26 15.65 -12.23
C LEU A 484 9.15 16.70 -12.08
N ARG A 485 9.42 17.85 -11.45
CA ARG A 485 8.47 18.98 -11.34
C ARG A 485 8.21 19.67 -12.67
N SER A 486 9.21 19.76 -13.53
CA SER A 486 9.16 20.48 -14.82
C SER A 486 8.37 19.75 -15.90
N GLU A 487 8.02 18.48 -15.67
CA GLU A 487 7.17 17.71 -16.56
C GLU A 487 5.70 18.19 -16.52
N ALA A 488 4.78 17.45 -17.17
CA ALA A 488 3.40 17.88 -17.30
C ALA A 488 2.74 18.13 -15.93
N ALA A 489 1.88 19.14 -15.86
CA ALA A 489 1.09 19.44 -14.67
C ALA A 489 0.19 18.25 -14.28
N PRO A 490 -0.08 18.02 -12.98
CA PRO A 490 -0.97 16.95 -12.55
C PRO A 490 -2.36 17.18 -13.14
N THR A 491 -2.89 16.17 -13.83
CA THR A 491 -4.30 16.19 -14.29
C THR A 491 -5.13 15.15 -13.55
N GLY A 492 -4.47 14.33 -12.74
CA GLY A 492 -4.99 13.10 -12.17
C GLY A 492 -5.09 11.96 -13.18
N ARG A 493 -5.35 12.23 -14.46
CA ARG A 493 -5.81 11.21 -15.40
C ARG A 493 -4.69 10.26 -15.84
N THR A 494 -5.08 9.03 -16.17
CA THR A 494 -4.18 8.05 -16.80
C THR A 494 -3.51 8.64 -18.03
N GLY A 495 -2.19 8.48 -18.14
CA GLY A 495 -1.42 8.99 -19.27
C GLY A 495 -1.29 10.51 -19.34
N SER A 496 -1.54 11.25 -18.25
CA SER A 496 -1.42 12.73 -18.19
C SER A 496 -0.03 13.26 -18.55
N GLY A 497 0.98 12.38 -18.50
CA GLY A 497 2.37 12.77 -18.66
C GLY A 497 2.96 13.34 -17.37
N SER A 498 2.17 13.48 -16.30
CA SER A 498 2.63 14.09 -15.04
C SER A 498 3.24 13.06 -14.10
N PRO A 499 4.52 13.21 -13.70
CA PRO A 499 5.12 12.37 -12.68
C PRO A 499 4.50 12.54 -11.29
N ARG A 500 3.57 13.50 -11.10
CA ARG A 500 2.82 13.71 -9.86
C ARG A 500 1.57 12.83 -9.76
N ASP A 501 1.09 12.31 -10.88
CA ASP A 501 -0.09 11.44 -10.93
C ASP A 501 0.26 9.96 -10.72
N ILE A 502 1.54 9.59 -10.58
CA ILE A 502 2.01 8.20 -10.42
C ILE A 502 1.44 7.55 -9.16
N ASP A 503 1.08 6.28 -9.24
CA ASP A 503 0.58 5.51 -8.09
C ASP A 503 1.69 4.80 -7.31
N GLU A 504 2.85 4.54 -7.93
CA GLU A 504 4.02 3.95 -7.28
C GLU A 504 5.34 4.53 -7.85
N LEU A 505 6.34 4.66 -6.98
CA LEU A 505 7.72 5.01 -7.33
C LEU A 505 8.68 3.85 -7.01
N LEU A 506 9.46 3.42 -7.99
CA LEU A 506 10.51 2.41 -7.88
C LEU A 506 11.89 3.05 -8.06
N LEU A 507 12.67 3.12 -6.99
CA LEU A 507 14.07 3.50 -7.06
C LEU A 507 14.93 2.25 -7.25
N VAL A 508 15.69 2.22 -8.36
CA VAL A 508 16.64 1.14 -8.65
C VAL A 508 18.05 1.61 -8.32
N LEU A 509 18.64 1.04 -7.28
CA LEU A 509 20.02 1.32 -6.86
C LEU A 509 20.96 0.35 -7.55
N ASN A 510 21.85 0.87 -8.39
CA ASN A 510 22.90 0.12 -9.06
C ASN A 510 24.28 0.47 -8.46
N PRO A 511 25.32 -0.35 -8.71
CA PRO A 511 26.68 0.01 -8.33
C PRO A 511 27.11 1.34 -8.99
N GLY A 512 27.60 2.27 -8.20
CA GLY A 512 27.98 3.60 -8.67
C GLY A 512 28.54 4.48 -7.55
N PRO A 513 28.85 5.75 -7.85
CA PRO A 513 29.31 6.70 -6.84
C PRO A 513 28.28 6.81 -5.70
N PRO A 514 28.68 6.60 -4.43
CA PRO A 514 27.76 6.64 -3.30
C PRO A 514 26.96 7.94 -3.21
N ALA A 515 27.58 9.09 -3.47
CA ALA A 515 26.93 10.41 -3.43
C ALA A 515 25.73 10.49 -4.39
N THR A 516 25.87 9.97 -5.62
CA THR A 516 24.77 9.90 -6.60
C THR A 516 23.63 9.04 -6.09
N ASN A 517 23.92 7.83 -5.58
CA ASN A 517 22.89 6.94 -5.05
C ASN A 517 22.15 7.55 -3.85
N TYR A 518 22.86 8.25 -2.95
CA TYR A 518 22.22 8.94 -1.83
C TYR A 518 21.37 10.14 -2.28
N GLY A 519 21.81 10.90 -3.29
CA GLY A 519 21.02 11.97 -3.89
C GLY A 519 19.75 11.44 -4.55
N MET A 520 19.83 10.28 -5.21
CA MET A 520 18.67 9.59 -5.76
C MET A 520 17.69 9.11 -4.68
N ILE A 521 18.18 8.57 -3.56
CA ILE A 521 17.33 8.21 -2.41
C ILE A 521 16.62 9.46 -1.88
N ALA A 522 17.35 10.56 -1.65
CA ALA A 522 16.78 11.81 -1.18
C ALA A 522 15.71 12.37 -2.13
N ALA A 523 15.99 12.40 -3.44
CA ALA A 523 15.01 12.83 -4.44
C ALA A 523 13.77 11.94 -4.47
N SER A 524 13.95 10.62 -4.35
CA SER A 524 12.83 9.67 -4.38
C SER A 524 11.94 9.81 -3.15
N VAL A 525 12.53 10.06 -1.98
CA VAL A 525 11.79 10.34 -0.75
C VAL A 525 10.99 11.64 -0.91
N GLU A 526 11.62 12.74 -1.34
CA GLU A 526 10.92 14.01 -1.56
C GLU A 526 9.80 13.89 -2.60
N TRP A 527 10.07 13.18 -3.71
CA TRP A 527 9.10 13.02 -4.77
C TRP A 527 7.91 12.17 -4.37
N SER A 528 8.14 11.03 -3.72
CA SER A 528 7.05 10.16 -3.24
C SER A 528 6.17 10.84 -2.20
N LEU A 529 6.74 11.70 -1.35
CA LEU A 529 5.98 12.57 -0.43
C LEU A 529 5.18 13.65 -1.18
N THR A 530 5.76 14.24 -2.23
CA THR A 530 5.10 15.26 -3.07
C THR A 530 3.96 14.66 -3.91
N ALA A 531 4.16 13.46 -4.43
CA ALA A 531 3.16 12.69 -5.17
C ALA A 531 2.20 11.95 -4.23
N ALA A 532 2.51 11.83 -2.93
CA ALA A 532 1.78 11.02 -1.97
C ALA A 532 1.60 9.55 -2.41
N CYS A 533 2.65 8.95 -2.98
CA CYS A 533 2.66 7.57 -3.46
C CYS A 533 3.65 6.69 -2.66
N PRO A 534 3.50 5.36 -2.66
CA PRO A 534 4.51 4.46 -2.09
C PRO A 534 5.84 4.55 -2.82
N LEU A 535 6.94 4.47 -2.06
CA LEU A 535 8.30 4.30 -2.55
C LEU A 535 8.76 2.86 -2.33
N HIS A 536 9.34 2.26 -3.36
CA HIS A 536 10.03 0.98 -3.31
C HIS A 536 11.48 1.19 -3.71
N VAL A 537 12.41 0.63 -2.94
CA VAL A 537 13.82 0.66 -3.30
C VAL A 537 14.26 -0.78 -3.55
N THR A 538 14.90 -1.00 -4.69
CA THR A 538 15.41 -2.30 -5.12
C THR A 538 16.88 -2.17 -5.51
N GLU A 539 17.63 -3.25 -5.30
CA GLU A 539 19.03 -3.33 -5.67
C GLU A 539 19.14 -4.03 -7.03
N LEU A 540 19.85 -3.41 -7.97
CA LEU A 540 20.29 -4.09 -9.18
C LEU A 540 21.61 -4.80 -8.88
N VAL A 541 21.58 -6.13 -8.81
CA VAL A 541 22.75 -6.96 -8.51
C VAL A 541 23.14 -7.81 -9.72
N ARG A 542 24.31 -8.45 -9.63
CA ARG A 542 24.74 -9.50 -10.56
C ARG A 542 24.76 -10.83 -9.82
N GLU A 543 24.00 -11.80 -10.30
CA GLU A 543 24.10 -13.20 -9.87
C GLU A 543 24.43 -14.06 -11.09
N ASN A 544 25.50 -14.85 -11.02
CA ASN A 544 25.96 -15.69 -12.14
C ASN A 544 26.10 -14.90 -13.47
N ALA A 545 26.63 -13.67 -13.40
CA ALA A 545 26.73 -12.72 -14.52
C ALA A 545 25.40 -12.24 -15.15
N VAL A 546 24.26 -12.59 -14.55
CA VAL A 546 22.94 -12.10 -14.96
C VAL A 546 22.52 -10.92 -14.06
N PRO A 547 22.17 -9.76 -14.64
CA PRO A 547 21.53 -8.69 -13.90
C PRO A 547 20.18 -9.14 -13.34
N GLU A 548 20.00 -9.01 -12.04
CA GLU A 548 18.76 -9.33 -11.33
C GLU A 548 18.39 -8.17 -10.41
N LEU A 549 17.09 -7.87 -10.34
CA LEU A 549 16.56 -7.00 -9.30
C LEU A 549 16.35 -7.82 -8.03
N ARG A 550 17.07 -7.44 -6.98
CA ARG A 550 16.93 -8.03 -5.65
C ARG A 550 16.29 -7.07 -4.68
N GLY A 551 15.43 -7.64 -3.86
CA GLY A 551 14.63 -6.87 -2.94
C GLY A 551 13.59 -6.01 -3.67
N GLY A 552 12.80 -5.35 -2.85
CA GLY A 552 11.68 -4.50 -3.25
C GLY A 552 10.94 -4.05 -2.00
N GLN A 553 11.71 -3.91 -0.90
CA GLN A 553 11.15 -3.54 0.38
C GLN A 553 10.51 -2.17 0.20
N PRO A 554 9.28 -1.98 0.68
CA PRO A 554 8.75 -0.64 0.79
C PRO A 554 9.69 0.13 1.71
N VAL A 555 10.46 1.05 1.14
CA VAL A 555 11.29 1.97 1.93
C VAL A 555 10.40 3.16 2.22
N LEU A 556 10.21 3.42 3.51
CA LEU A 556 9.30 4.46 3.96
C LEU A 556 9.85 5.83 3.56
N ALA A 557 9.38 6.34 2.43
CA ALA A 557 8.96 7.75 2.37
C ALA A 557 7.55 7.92 2.93
N ARG A 558 7.00 6.86 3.53
CA ARG A 558 5.66 6.83 4.08
C ARG A 558 5.72 7.58 5.40
N LEU A 559 5.45 8.87 5.30
CA LEU A 559 4.91 9.75 6.32
C LEU A 559 5.10 9.20 7.72
N GLY A 560 6.08 9.73 8.46
CA GLY A 560 6.32 9.48 9.88
C GLY A 560 5.10 9.77 10.75
N ALA A 561 4.12 8.89 10.64
CA ALA A 561 2.78 8.99 11.13
C ALA A 561 2.21 7.57 11.25
N ASP A 562 3.05 6.67 11.74
CA ASP A 562 2.60 5.40 12.28
C ASP A 562 1.46 5.63 13.28
N HIS A 563 1.41 6.78 13.97
CA HIS A 563 0.25 7.15 14.77
C HIS A 563 -1.02 7.34 13.91
N VAL A 564 -0.98 8.09 12.80
CA VAL A 564 -2.15 8.22 11.91
C VAL A 564 -2.53 6.88 11.29
N LEU A 565 -1.55 6.11 10.81
CA LEU A 565 -1.80 4.78 10.22
C LEU A 565 -2.31 3.78 11.25
N ALA A 566 -1.78 3.76 12.47
CA ALA A 566 -2.26 2.92 13.56
C ALA A 566 -3.67 3.32 13.97
N ARG A 567 -3.99 4.63 14.03
CA ARG A 567 -5.35 5.13 14.28
C ARG A 567 -6.32 4.71 13.18
N LEU A 568 -5.95 4.90 11.91
CA LEU A 568 -6.77 4.48 10.76
C LEU A 568 -6.96 2.96 10.74
N THR A 569 -5.90 2.21 11.05
CA THR A 569 -5.94 0.75 11.17
C THR A 569 -6.88 0.34 12.31
N ALA A 570 -6.78 0.96 13.48
CA ALA A 570 -7.66 0.72 14.61
C ALA A 570 -9.12 1.03 14.27
N SER A 571 -9.39 2.16 13.59
CA SER A 571 -10.71 2.52 13.10
C SER A 571 -11.28 1.47 12.13
N ALA A 572 -10.44 0.94 11.23
CA ALA A 572 -10.82 -0.17 10.36
C ALA A 572 -11.10 -1.46 11.15
N VAL A 573 -10.27 -1.83 12.13
CA VAL A 573 -10.47 -2.99 13.02
C VAL A 573 -11.73 -2.85 13.89
N HIS A 574 -12.05 -1.65 14.37
CA HIS A 574 -13.29 -1.38 15.10
C HIS A 574 -14.54 -1.66 14.26
N ARG A 575 -14.48 -1.36 12.95
CA ARG A 575 -15.56 -1.66 12.00
C ARG A 575 -15.52 -3.08 11.45
N LEU A 576 -14.56 -3.90 11.90
CA LEU A 576 -14.24 -5.24 11.35
C LEU A 576 -13.92 -5.21 9.84
N ASP A 577 -13.42 -4.09 9.32
CA ASP A 577 -12.88 -3.96 7.97
C ASP A 577 -11.39 -4.37 7.97
N LEU A 578 -11.17 -5.66 8.20
CA LEU A 578 -9.85 -6.23 8.44
C LEU A 578 -8.95 -6.16 7.20
N ARG A 579 -9.51 -6.13 5.99
CA ARG A 579 -8.76 -5.93 4.74
C ARG A 579 -8.14 -4.54 4.66
N THR A 580 -8.93 -3.50 4.93
CA THR A 580 -8.43 -2.13 4.99
C THR A 580 -7.39 -2.00 6.10
N ALA A 581 -7.61 -2.65 7.25
CA ALA A 581 -6.65 -2.67 8.34
C ALA A 581 -5.31 -3.31 7.94
N VAL A 582 -5.32 -4.50 7.30
CA VAL A 582 -4.11 -5.16 6.76
C VAL A 582 -3.37 -4.25 5.78
N ARG A 583 -4.09 -3.59 4.87
CA ARG A 583 -3.50 -2.66 3.89
C ARG A 583 -2.85 -1.45 4.56
N LEU A 584 -3.51 -0.85 5.54
CA LEU A 584 -3.00 0.28 6.30
C LEU A 584 -1.79 -0.12 7.15
N ALA A 585 -1.85 -1.27 7.81
CA ALA A 585 -0.73 -1.81 8.57
C ALA A 585 0.48 -2.14 7.67
N GLY A 586 0.23 -2.72 6.49
CA GLY A 586 1.24 -2.97 5.46
C GLY A 586 1.86 -1.69 4.88
N ARG A 587 1.20 -0.54 5.10
CA ARG A 587 1.73 0.78 4.76
C ARG A 587 2.60 1.39 5.87
N GLY A 588 2.49 0.96 7.13
CA GLY A 588 3.29 1.53 8.22
C GLY A 588 4.72 0.99 8.31
N SER A 589 5.41 1.38 9.38
CA SER A 589 6.74 0.89 9.73
C SER A 589 6.74 -0.61 10.02
N SER A 590 7.93 -1.21 10.19
CA SER A 590 8.12 -2.56 10.71
C SER A 590 7.26 -2.84 11.94
N ARG A 591 7.15 -1.88 12.86
CA ARG A 591 6.38 -2.02 14.10
C ARG A 591 4.89 -2.21 13.83
N LEU A 592 4.31 -1.44 12.92
CA LEU A 592 2.92 -1.62 12.52
C LEU A 592 2.74 -2.91 11.69
N ARG A 593 3.74 -3.27 10.88
CA ARG A 593 3.76 -4.51 10.09
C ARG A 593 3.87 -5.77 10.94
N GLU A 594 4.45 -5.73 12.13
CA GLU A 594 4.45 -6.84 13.10
C GLU A 594 3.02 -7.28 13.48
N LEU A 595 2.03 -6.40 13.33
CA LEU A 595 0.62 -6.70 13.61
C LEU A 595 -0.09 -7.39 12.44
N LEU A 596 0.53 -7.48 11.26
CA LEU A 596 -0.07 -8.11 10.07
C LEU A 596 -0.48 -9.57 10.33
N PRO A 597 0.34 -10.45 10.92
CA PRO A 597 -0.07 -11.83 11.19
C PRO A 597 -1.28 -11.92 12.13
N ALA A 598 -1.39 -10.99 13.11
CA ALA A 598 -2.53 -10.94 14.03
C ALA A 598 -3.80 -10.44 13.33
N LEU A 599 -3.68 -9.43 12.46
CA LEU A 599 -4.76 -8.92 11.61
C LEU A 599 -5.28 -10.00 10.64
N GLU A 600 -4.38 -10.65 9.91
CA GLU A 600 -4.69 -11.75 8.98
C GLU A 600 -5.28 -12.96 9.72
N GLY A 601 -4.76 -13.26 10.92
CA GLY A 601 -5.30 -14.29 11.81
C GLY A 601 -6.75 -13.99 12.22
N LEU A 602 -7.03 -12.77 12.67
CA LEU A 602 -8.37 -12.33 13.04
C LEU A 602 -9.32 -12.36 11.83
N GLU A 603 -8.86 -11.94 10.65
CA GLU A 603 -9.62 -12.01 9.39
C GLU A 603 -9.99 -13.46 9.05
N LYS A 604 -9.01 -14.35 9.10
CA LYS A 604 -9.20 -15.78 8.86
C LYS A 604 -10.17 -16.40 9.85
N ASP A 605 -10.08 -16.05 11.13
CA ASP A 605 -10.96 -16.60 12.15
C ASP A 605 -12.40 -16.10 12.00
N LEU A 606 -12.57 -14.82 11.62
CA LEU A 606 -13.88 -14.19 11.44
C LEU A 606 -14.57 -14.58 10.13
N PHE A 607 -13.81 -14.70 9.03
CA PHE A 607 -14.37 -14.86 7.67
C PHE A 607 -13.91 -16.11 6.92
N GLY A 608 -12.89 -16.81 7.43
CA GLY A 608 -12.34 -18.01 6.81
C GLY A 608 -13.34 -19.17 6.73
N ALA A 609 -13.15 -20.05 5.74
CA ALA A 609 -13.98 -21.24 5.60
C ALA A 609 -13.72 -22.25 6.72
N ALA A 610 -14.78 -22.92 7.17
CA ALA A 610 -14.66 -24.09 8.03
C ALA A 610 -13.89 -25.21 7.29
N PRO A 611 -12.88 -25.80 7.93
CA PRO A 611 -12.30 -27.07 7.50
C PRO A 611 -13.37 -28.11 7.19
N SER A 612 -13.16 -28.91 6.14
CA SER A 612 -14.11 -29.97 5.74
C SER A 612 -14.35 -31.00 6.84
N VAL A 613 -13.36 -31.21 7.71
CA VAL A 613 -13.39 -32.16 8.83
C VAL A 613 -14.18 -31.68 10.05
N TRP A 614 -14.60 -30.41 10.10
CA TRP A 614 -15.33 -29.88 11.26
C TRP A 614 -16.75 -30.46 11.37
N THR A 615 -17.06 -30.94 12.57
CA THR A 615 -18.38 -31.35 13.04
C THR A 615 -19.35 -30.16 13.10
N ASP A 616 -20.66 -30.44 13.16
CA ASP A 616 -21.68 -29.39 13.33
C ASP A 616 -21.50 -28.62 14.65
N GLY A 617 -21.08 -29.31 15.73
CA GLY A 617 -20.77 -28.69 17.01
C GLY A 617 -19.65 -27.66 16.92
N GLU A 618 -18.56 -27.99 16.22
CA GLU A 618 -17.43 -27.07 15.99
C GLU A 618 -17.85 -25.87 15.13
N ARG A 619 -18.65 -26.09 14.09
CA ARG A 619 -19.19 -25.01 13.24
C ARG A 619 -20.08 -24.07 14.04
N ARG A 620 -20.95 -24.59 14.90
CA ARG A 620 -21.79 -23.78 15.80
C ARG A 620 -20.95 -23.01 16.81
N ALA A 621 -19.92 -23.63 17.39
CA ALA A 621 -19.01 -22.93 18.30
C ALA A 621 -18.28 -21.77 17.59
N ALA A 622 -17.75 -21.99 16.39
CA ALA A 622 -17.17 -20.92 15.57
C ALA A 622 -18.20 -19.82 15.23
N ALA A 623 -19.44 -20.21 14.91
CA ALA A 623 -20.52 -19.27 14.64
C ALA A 623 -20.81 -18.36 15.84
N ARG A 624 -20.88 -18.92 17.06
CA ARG A 624 -21.09 -18.14 18.28
C ARG A 624 -19.96 -17.15 18.54
N LYS A 625 -18.69 -17.57 18.40
CA LYS A 625 -17.52 -16.68 18.50
C LYS A 625 -17.60 -15.51 17.52
N ARG A 626 -17.94 -15.79 16.25
CA ARG A 626 -18.07 -14.76 15.19
C ARG A 626 -19.19 -13.78 15.50
N LEU A 627 -20.37 -14.26 15.88
CA LEU A 627 -21.50 -13.41 16.26
C LEU A 627 -21.20 -12.58 17.52
N GLY A 628 -20.50 -13.16 18.50
CA GLY A 628 -20.06 -12.47 19.71
C GLY A 628 -19.15 -11.29 19.39
N LEU A 629 -18.13 -11.51 18.53
CA LEU A 629 -17.25 -10.43 18.06
C LEU A 629 -18.03 -9.33 17.32
N VAL A 630 -18.94 -9.70 16.41
CA VAL A 630 -19.75 -8.71 15.67
C VAL A 630 -20.66 -7.90 16.59
N ALA A 631 -21.27 -8.53 17.59
CA ALA A 631 -22.11 -7.86 18.58
C ALA A 631 -21.30 -6.88 19.46
N ALA A 632 -20.09 -7.29 19.84
CA ALA A 632 -19.20 -6.47 20.66
C ALA A 632 -18.64 -5.27 19.88
N ALA A 633 -18.13 -5.47 18.67
CA ALA A 633 -17.44 -4.44 17.89
C ALA A 633 -18.41 -3.52 17.11
N CYS A 634 -19.45 -4.09 16.50
CA CYS A 634 -20.33 -3.37 15.56
C CYS A 634 -21.76 -3.19 16.07
N GLY A 635 -22.09 -3.61 17.28
CA GLY A 635 -23.47 -3.60 17.80
C GLY A 635 -24.17 -2.23 17.77
N ASP A 636 -23.40 -1.14 17.86
CA ASP A 636 -23.89 0.24 17.78
C ASP A 636 -24.17 0.72 16.35
N TYR A 637 -23.84 -0.11 15.33
CA TYR A 637 -24.10 0.12 13.91
C TYR A 637 -25.01 -1.00 13.36
N PRO A 638 -26.33 -0.94 13.62
CA PRO A 638 -27.23 -2.09 13.45
C PRO A 638 -27.20 -2.70 12.05
N GLY A 639 -27.19 -1.86 11.00
CA GLY A 639 -27.15 -2.31 9.61
C GLY A 639 -25.85 -3.02 9.23
N LEU A 640 -24.70 -2.52 9.70
CA LEU A 640 -23.40 -3.15 9.48
C LEU A 640 -23.29 -4.46 10.27
N ALA A 641 -23.71 -4.47 11.53
CA ALA A 641 -23.65 -5.63 12.41
C ALA A 641 -24.42 -6.83 11.84
N VAL A 642 -25.68 -6.65 11.46
CA VAL A 642 -26.50 -7.75 10.93
C VAL A 642 -25.96 -8.27 9.59
N TYR A 643 -25.42 -7.39 8.75
CA TYR A 643 -24.81 -7.76 7.47
C TYR A 643 -23.52 -8.57 7.66
N LEU A 644 -22.61 -8.08 8.51
CA LEU A 644 -21.37 -8.78 8.84
C LEU A 644 -21.65 -10.12 9.50
N ALA A 645 -22.64 -10.19 10.38
CA ALA A 645 -23.04 -11.42 11.06
C ALA A 645 -23.49 -12.50 10.07
N VAL A 646 -24.41 -12.20 9.14
CA VAL A 646 -24.81 -13.18 8.12
C VAL A 646 -23.64 -13.59 7.23
N SER A 647 -22.82 -12.62 6.81
CA SER A 647 -21.71 -12.85 5.89
C SER A 647 -20.56 -13.66 6.55
N ALA A 648 -20.34 -13.48 7.86
CA ALA A 648 -19.38 -14.27 8.63
C ALA A 648 -19.82 -15.73 8.82
N LEU A 649 -21.12 -16.03 8.71
CA LEU A 649 -21.65 -17.40 8.86
C LEU A 649 -21.74 -18.15 7.51
N GLN A 650 -22.17 -17.49 6.44
CA GLN A 650 -22.45 -18.14 5.17
C GLN A 650 -21.66 -17.50 4.01
N PRO A 651 -21.12 -18.31 3.06
CA PRO A 651 -21.02 -19.77 3.03
C PRO A 651 -19.82 -20.32 3.80
N ALA A 652 -19.19 -19.49 4.62
CA ALA A 652 -17.92 -19.82 5.27
C ALA A 652 -18.05 -20.98 6.27
N LEU A 653 -19.06 -20.97 7.15
CA LEU A 653 -19.31 -22.03 8.13
C LEU A 653 -20.42 -22.99 7.71
N PHE A 654 -21.48 -22.47 7.12
CA PHE A 654 -22.65 -23.26 6.72
C PHE A 654 -22.93 -23.11 5.23
N SER A 655 -23.24 -24.22 4.56
CA SER A 655 -23.77 -24.18 3.20
C SER A 655 -25.12 -23.47 3.18
N TRP A 656 -25.58 -23.03 1.99
CA TRP A 656 -26.87 -22.37 1.86
C TRP A 656 -28.04 -23.23 2.35
N SER A 657 -28.04 -24.53 2.03
CA SER A 657 -29.08 -25.46 2.47
C SER A 657 -29.15 -25.53 4.00
N VAL A 658 -28.00 -25.76 4.64
CA VAL A 658 -27.91 -25.83 6.10
C VAL A 658 -28.33 -24.50 6.74
N TRP A 659 -27.89 -23.37 6.19
CA TRP A 659 -28.29 -22.06 6.68
C TRP A 659 -29.81 -21.81 6.56
N LYS A 660 -30.44 -22.24 5.46
CA LYS A 660 -31.88 -22.15 5.25
C LYS A 660 -32.63 -22.94 6.31
N ASP A 661 -32.26 -24.21 6.51
CA ASP A 661 -32.87 -25.09 7.51
C ASP A 661 -32.71 -24.53 8.94
N MET A 662 -31.54 -23.95 9.23
CA MET A 662 -31.27 -23.26 10.49
C MET A 662 -32.18 -22.05 10.68
N ARG A 663 -32.38 -21.21 9.66
CA ARG A 663 -33.26 -20.03 9.74
C ARG A 663 -34.74 -20.38 9.86
N GLU A 664 -35.16 -21.52 9.33
CA GLU A 664 -36.54 -21.98 9.48
C GLU A 664 -36.84 -22.45 10.92
N SER A 665 -35.85 -23.07 11.56
CA SER A 665 -35.96 -23.59 12.93
C SER A 665 -35.59 -22.61 14.04
N ARG A 666 -34.95 -21.47 13.72
CA ARG A 666 -34.40 -20.51 14.69
C ARG A 666 -34.85 -19.07 14.43
N PRO A 667 -35.77 -18.52 15.23
CA PRO A 667 -36.32 -17.18 15.05
C PRO A 667 -35.28 -16.05 14.96
N ALA A 668 -34.25 -16.03 15.81
CA ALA A 668 -33.27 -14.95 15.80
C ALA A 668 -32.39 -14.99 14.55
N LEU A 669 -31.99 -16.18 14.06
CA LEU A 669 -31.30 -16.31 12.77
C LEU A 669 -32.19 -15.91 11.58
N LYS A 670 -33.50 -16.21 11.65
CA LYS A 670 -34.47 -15.77 10.64
C LYS A 670 -34.51 -14.25 10.55
N GLU A 671 -34.63 -13.59 11.70
CA GLU A 671 -34.67 -12.14 11.85
C GLU A 671 -33.34 -11.49 11.43
N LEU A 672 -32.21 -12.08 11.81
CA LEU A 672 -30.88 -11.63 11.39
C LEU A 672 -30.77 -11.60 9.85
N GLY A 673 -31.17 -12.68 9.18
CA GLY A 673 -31.19 -12.73 7.72
C GLY A 673 -32.17 -11.73 7.09
N ARG A 674 -33.32 -11.47 7.73
CA ARG A 674 -34.28 -10.45 7.28
C ARG A 674 -33.67 -9.06 7.35
N ARG A 675 -33.06 -8.69 8.49
CA ARG A 675 -32.42 -7.39 8.70
C ARG A 675 -31.18 -7.18 7.81
N ALA A 676 -30.36 -8.23 7.62
CA ALA A 676 -29.23 -8.17 6.69
C ALA A 676 -29.69 -7.89 5.26
N ASN A 677 -30.80 -8.47 4.82
CA ASN A 677 -31.38 -8.18 3.51
C ASN A 677 -31.94 -6.76 3.38
N GLU A 678 -32.27 -6.11 4.50
CA GLU A 678 -32.76 -4.72 4.57
C GLU A 678 -31.65 -3.69 4.79
N ALA A 679 -30.42 -4.13 5.09
CA ALA A 679 -29.27 -3.24 5.19
C ALA A 679 -28.79 -2.77 3.80
N LEU A 680 -28.24 -1.56 3.75
CA LEU A 680 -27.64 -0.99 2.53
C LEU A 680 -26.52 -1.88 1.95
N HIS A 681 -25.73 -2.51 2.82
CA HIS A 681 -24.67 -3.44 2.42
C HIS A 681 -25.21 -4.79 1.88
N GLY A 682 -26.49 -5.12 2.12
CA GLY A 682 -27.13 -6.36 1.74
C GLY A 682 -27.91 -6.29 0.42
N HIS A 683 -29.23 -6.48 0.47
CA HIS A 683 -30.12 -6.50 -0.69
C HIS A 683 -31.10 -5.32 -0.76
N ALA A 684 -30.99 -4.37 0.17
CA ALA A 684 -31.87 -3.22 0.21
C ALA A 684 -31.80 -2.44 -1.11
N LEU A 685 -30.57 -2.23 -1.60
CA LEU A 685 -30.28 -1.48 -2.81
C LEU A 685 -30.81 -2.18 -4.07
N ASP A 686 -30.71 -3.51 -4.12
CA ASP A 686 -31.27 -4.33 -5.21
C ASP A 686 -32.81 -4.24 -5.27
N ARG A 687 -33.47 -3.99 -4.13
CA ARG A 687 -34.94 -4.05 -3.96
C ARG A 687 -35.63 -2.70 -3.91
N LEU A 688 -34.89 -1.58 -4.01
CA LEU A 688 -35.44 -0.21 -3.93
C LEU A 688 -36.57 0.06 -4.92
N ASP A 689 -36.50 -0.48 -6.13
CA ASP A 689 -37.50 -0.22 -7.17
C ASP A 689 -38.87 -0.85 -6.87
N ARG A 690 -38.92 -1.89 -6.02
CA ARG A 690 -40.18 -2.52 -5.58
C ARG A 690 -40.89 -1.75 -4.47
N ARG A 691 -40.19 -0.88 -3.74
CA ARG A 691 -40.73 -0.18 -2.54
C ARG A 691 -41.28 1.24 -2.84
N GLY A 692 -41.15 1.73 -4.07
CA GLY A 692 -41.63 3.06 -4.46
C GLY A 692 -40.84 4.21 -3.81
N ARG A 693 -40.94 5.41 -4.41
CA ARG A 693 -40.25 6.64 -3.98
C ARG A 693 -40.58 7.13 -2.56
N SER A 694 -41.53 6.52 -1.85
CA SER A 694 -42.03 7.01 -0.54
C SER A 694 -41.41 6.32 0.68
N GLY A 695 -40.60 5.29 0.49
CA GLY A 695 -39.88 4.67 1.60
C GLY A 695 -38.66 5.49 1.98
N ASN A 696 -38.84 6.57 2.75
CA ASN A 696 -37.78 6.99 3.70
C ASN A 696 -37.28 5.71 4.35
N GLY A 697 -35.99 5.40 4.15
CA GLY A 697 -35.39 4.16 4.64
C GLY A 697 -35.82 3.96 6.07
N ARG A 698 -36.71 3.00 6.32
CA ARG A 698 -36.97 2.53 7.67
C ARG A 698 -35.66 1.87 8.07
N ASP A 699 -34.77 2.66 8.66
CA ASP A 699 -33.63 2.17 9.38
C ASP A 699 -34.12 1.00 10.21
N SER A 700 -33.38 -0.09 10.13
CA SER A 700 -33.42 -1.20 11.08
C SER A 700 -32.96 -0.69 12.46
N ARG A 701 -33.70 0.27 13.04
CA ARG A 701 -33.52 0.84 14.40
C ARG A 701 -33.76 -0.18 15.51
N GLY A 702 -34.02 -1.44 15.15
CA GLY A 702 -34.05 -2.51 16.13
C GLY A 702 -32.63 -2.77 16.63
N ASP A 703 -32.49 -2.95 17.95
CA ASP A 703 -31.22 -3.28 18.56
C ASP A 703 -30.63 -4.55 17.92
N ALA A 704 -29.50 -4.39 17.22
CA ALA A 704 -28.80 -5.50 16.60
C ALA A 704 -28.12 -6.38 17.65
N ARG A 705 -27.71 -5.81 18.80
CA ARG A 705 -27.10 -6.59 19.90
C ARG A 705 -28.08 -7.63 20.41
N THR A 706 -29.32 -7.24 20.71
CA THR A 706 -30.36 -8.18 21.16
C THR A 706 -30.55 -9.35 20.19
N VAL A 707 -30.67 -9.10 18.87
CA VAL A 707 -30.85 -10.18 17.89
C VAL A 707 -29.62 -11.08 17.79
N LEU A 708 -28.42 -10.52 17.86
CA LEU A 708 -27.17 -11.29 17.84
C LEU A 708 -27.01 -12.15 19.09
N THR A 709 -27.31 -11.60 20.28
CA THR A 709 -27.27 -12.34 21.55
C THR A 709 -28.29 -13.49 21.55
N GLN A 710 -29.50 -13.27 21.05
CA GLN A 710 -30.50 -14.34 20.90
C GLN A 710 -30.03 -15.42 19.90
N ALA A 711 -29.45 -15.03 18.77
CA ALA A 711 -28.88 -15.96 17.81
C ALA A 711 -27.74 -16.81 18.41
N ILE A 712 -26.89 -16.22 19.25
CA ILE A 712 -25.85 -16.96 20.01
C ILE A 712 -26.49 -17.99 20.95
N GLY A 713 -27.56 -17.62 21.65
CA GLY A 713 -28.35 -18.53 22.50
C GLY A 713 -28.95 -19.70 21.72
N GLU A 714 -29.57 -19.44 20.57
CA GLU A 714 -30.15 -20.47 19.69
C GLU A 714 -29.11 -21.41 19.06
N LEU A 715 -27.84 -20.99 19.02
CA LEU A 715 -26.68 -21.82 18.62
C LEU A 715 -26.05 -22.58 19.78
N GLY A 716 -26.65 -22.54 20.98
CA GLY A 716 -26.24 -23.30 22.16
C GLY A 716 -25.14 -22.64 23.00
N GLY A 717 -25.07 -21.31 23.04
CA GLY A 717 -24.20 -20.55 23.96
C GLY A 717 -24.98 -19.66 24.94
N PRO A 718 -24.29 -18.76 25.67
CA PRO A 718 -22.84 -18.54 25.64
C PRO A 718 -22.04 -19.68 26.28
N SER A 719 -20.78 -19.83 25.86
CA SER A 719 -19.76 -20.70 26.47
C SER A 719 -18.53 -19.86 26.85
N GLU A 720 -17.75 -20.27 27.85
CA GLU A 720 -16.51 -19.58 28.27
C GLU A 720 -15.52 -19.33 27.12
N LYS A 721 -15.54 -20.18 26.08
CA LYS A 721 -14.66 -20.04 24.91
C LYS A 721 -15.20 -19.08 23.85
N ASP A 722 -16.45 -18.61 23.96
CA ASP A 722 -17.07 -17.78 22.94
C ASP A 722 -16.44 -16.36 22.88
N ASP A 723 -15.79 -15.92 23.96
CA ASP A 723 -15.13 -14.61 24.07
C ASP A 723 -13.73 -14.54 23.44
N GLU A 724 -13.17 -15.66 22.97
CA GLU A 724 -11.79 -15.72 22.46
C GLU A 724 -11.52 -14.71 21.34
N LEU A 725 -12.44 -14.54 20.38
CA LEU A 725 -12.30 -13.56 19.30
C LEU A 725 -12.45 -12.12 19.79
N ILE A 726 -13.29 -11.89 20.80
CA ILE A 726 -13.44 -10.58 21.44
C ILE A 726 -12.14 -10.19 22.15
N ILE A 727 -11.52 -11.14 22.86
CA ILE A 727 -10.24 -10.93 23.54
C ILE A 727 -9.15 -10.60 22.52
N ARG A 728 -9.00 -11.40 21.44
CA ARG A 728 -8.01 -11.13 20.38
C ARG A 728 -8.23 -9.77 19.72
N HIS A 729 -9.48 -9.41 19.40
CA HIS A 729 -9.83 -8.10 18.85
C HIS A 729 -9.43 -6.96 19.78
N LYS A 730 -9.75 -7.06 21.07
CA LYS A 730 -9.38 -6.05 22.09
C LYS A 730 -7.85 -5.96 22.26
N SER A 731 -7.14 -7.09 22.29
CA SER A 731 -5.68 -7.10 22.35
C SER A 731 -5.06 -6.40 21.14
N LEU A 732 -5.57 -6.67 19.94
CA LEU A 732 -5.08 -6.03 18.71
C LEU A 732 -5.35 -4.52 18.70
N ILE A 733 -6.51 -4.06 19.16
CA ILE A 733 -6.80 -2.64 19.35
C ILE A 733 -5.85 -2.01 20.37
N ALA A 734 -5.56 -2.70 21.48
CA ALA A 734 -4.61 -2.22 22.48
C ALA A 734 -3.18 -2.13 21.92
N GLU A 735 -2.74 -3.11 21.13
CA GLU A 735 -1.44 -3.07 20.45
C GLU A 735 -1.36 -1.92 19.44
N LEU A 736 -2.41 -1.69 18.66
CA LEU A 736 -2.50 -0.52 17.76
C LEU A 736 -2.46 0.80 18.53
N ALA A 737 -3.11 0.87 19.69
CA ALA A 737 -3.06 2.04 20.56
C ALA A 737 -1.67 2.27 21.17
N LEU A 738 -0.92 1.21 21.47
CA LEU A 738 0.49 1.31 21.88
C LEU A 738 1.34 1.87 20.74
N VAL A 739 1.21 1.35 19.52
CA VAL A 739 1.92 1.90 18.35
C VAL A 739 1.56 3.38 18.14
N TYR A 740 0.29 3.74 18.30
CA TYR A 740 -0.16 5.13 18.25
C TYR A 740 0.56 6.02 19.28
N GLN A 741 0.64 5.58 20.54
CA GLN A 741 1.28 6.32 21.63
C GLN A 741 2.82 6.38 21.51
N GLU A 742 3.45 5.37 20.92
CA GLU A 742 4.91 5.33 20.76
C GLU A 742 5.42 6.15 19.57
N SER A 743 4.54 6.47 18.61
CA SER A 743 4.89 7.10 17.33
C SER A 743 4.29 8.49 17.12
N GLY A 744 3.53 9.01 18.09
CA GLY A 744 3.06 10.39 18.17
C GLY A 744 3.67 11.07 19.40
#